data_AF-A0A3D8P8W4-F1
#
_entry.id   AF-A0A3D8P8W4-F1
#
_cell.length_a   1.000
_cell.length_b   1.000
_cell.length_c   1.000
_cell.angle_alpha   90.00
_cell.angle_beta   90.00
_cell.angle_gamma   90.00
#
_symmetry.space_group_name_H-M   'P 1'
#
loop_
_entity.id
_entity.type
_entity.pdbx_description
1 polymer ?
#
loop_
_entity_poly.entity_id
_entity_poly.type
_entity_poly.pdbx_seq_one_letter_code
_entity_poly.pdbx_strand_id
1 'polypeptide(L)'
;MGKEGAVLVVGGGVAGIQASLELARLGFYVYLAERGPSIGGGMAYLDKTFPTEDCALCILSPFLVECARHRNVEILTGAEVESLSGEPGSFRVKLKIHPRGVKVEECRACGACFQVCPVEVPDEFNQGLSSRKAVYQPYPQAFPRAAVIDWGSCTRCGRCRDACPTKAIDLEMEPEERELSVGAILLTPGFSLFSPAGLSPAYGRDLRGLVITSLEMERILSASGPFGGAVARPQDRSLPRRIAWLQCVGSRDRRLGRPFCSSVCCMIALKQAHLVRERTRGAVDTAIFGMDLRAFGKHFEEYALRVQEDGVRFIPCRIHSLTSAGEGVRLRWVEGGVKEEVFDLVVLSLGLAPPAFGDKLLANLGIPAGPFGFCPQEFAGTGTGRPGIFVAGTFAGPKDIPEAVTEATAAVGEISSWLREVRGTRVVTPSYPPPLELADEPRIGVVVCDCGTNIRGVVKVPEVVVFARQLPGVVWARECLYACSQDSQQVIKKAVLRHRLNRLVVVACSPRTHRPLFRETLQEVGLNPYLLEMVNIRDHCSWVHSDPEAATAKAQALCAMGVAKAARLKPLSPARVPIVPRALVVGGGVAGLTAACSLADQGVEVILVEKTERIGGKAREIYYGLDGEDPRQLSHELAEKVQSHPRIKVCTKTVPISCEGFVGNFRVRLSNGEEVRCGAIILATGALPHRPRSFLYGTNPRVTTLWEFEEGWAKERGRFTEAQEILFLQCVESRTPERPYCSRVCCSKTALLARQVKEELPFARVYVLCRDVRTYGFREKLYDAARAAGVVYLRYTPDRPPQVEEEEGELKVTLFDPLLEEELVFRPDLLVLATPMVAPPDRKELAQIFKVPVDEHGFFWEAHPKLRPVDFAAEGIFLCGTAHSPRSLKECLIQAKAAAARAASFLLQEELEGKGEVARVDPSKCVACLTCVRVCPYGAPRYSPGEGVVAIEPLVCQGCGTCVGECPNAAIELEGYRRGQMAAAVTGLLGVRG
;
A
#
# COMPACT_ATOMS: atom_id res chain seq x y z
N MET A 1 -34.35 4.12 -16.59
CA MET A 1 -34.06 3.42 -15.32
C MET A 1 -32.92 4.18 -14.64
N GLY A 2 -32.98 4.40 -13.32
CA GLY A 2 -31.95 5.15 -12.58
C GLY A 2 -30.68 4.33 -12.37
N LYS A 3 -29.57 4.99 -12.01
CA LYS A 3 -28.35 4.27 -11.61
C LYS A 3 -28.56 3.54 -10.28
N GLU A 4 -27.78 2.50 -10.02
CA GLU A 4 -27.79 1.77 -8.75
C GLU A 4 -26.70 2.26 -7.79
N GLY A 5 -27.04 2.50 -6.53
CA GLY A 5 -26.13 2.99 -5.48
C GLY A 5 -25.20 1.95 -4.87
N ALA A 6 -25.00 0.82 -5.55
CA ALA A 6 -24.14 -0.28 -5.12
C ALA A 6 -23.02 -0.56 -6.14
N VAL A 7 -21.87 -1.04 -5.66
CA VAL A 7 -20.68 -1.31 -6.47
C VAL A 7 -20.22 -2.75 -6.23
N LEU A 8 -19.87 -3.46 -7.31
CA LEU A 8 -19.21 -4.75 -7.22
C LEU A 8 -17.69 -4.57 -7.37
N VAL A 9 -16.92 -4.99 -6.38
CA VAL A 9 -15.46 -5.10 -6.44
C VAL A 9 -15.09 -6.57 -6.60
N VAL A 10 -14.38 -6.92 -7.68
CA VAL A 10 -14.00 -8.31 -8.02
C VAL A 10 -12.52 -8.51 -7.69
N GLY A 11 -12.24 -9.19 -6.59
CA GLY A 11 -10.90 -9.53 -6.09
C GLY A 11 -10.56 -8.79 -4.80
N GLY A 12 -10.44 -9.52 -3.70
CA GLY A 12 -10.16 -9.05 -2.35
C GLY A 12 -8.69 -8.99 -1.97
N GLY A 13 -7.81 -8.67 -2.93
CA GLY A 13 -6.43 -8.26 -2.62
C GLY A 13 -6.36 -6.87 -1.98
N VAL A 14 -5.16 -6.40 -1.63
CA VAL A 14 -4.95 -5.06 -1.02
C VAL A 14 -5.63 -3.92 -1.80
N ALA A 15 -5.61 -3.97 -3.14
CA ALA A 15 -6.29 -3.01 -4.00
C ALA A 15 -7.82 -3.03 -3.83
N GLY A 16 -8.44 -4.22 -3.87
CA GLY A 16 -9.89 -4.37 -3.72
C GLY A 16 -10.38 -4.06 -2.30
N ILE A 17 -9.61 -4.42 -1.27
CA ILE A 17 -9.89 -4.06 0.12
C ILE A 17 -9.88 -2.54 0.29
N GLN A 18 -8.82 -1.87 -0.20
CA GLN A 18 -8.72 -0.42 -0.14
C GLN A 18 -9.90 0.25 -0.88
N ALA A 19 -10.21 -0.20 -2.10
CA ALA A 19 -11.30 0.37 -2.87
C ALA A 19 -12.65 0.19 -2.18
N SER A 20 -12.91 -0.98 -1.59
CA SER A 20 -14.16 -1.26 -0.89
C SER A 20 -14.35 -0.34 0.31
N LEU A 21 -13.29 -0.13 1.11
CA LEU A 21 -13.33 0.78 2.26
C LEU A 21 -13.58 2.23 1.84
N GLU A 22 -12.89 2.73 0.81
CA GLU A 22 -13.05 4.11 0.36
C GLU A 22 -14.41 4.36 -0.31
N LEU A 23 -14.91 3.43 -1.12
CA LEU A 23 -16.27 3.50 -1.68
C LEU A 23 -17.32 3.54 -0.58
N ALA A 24 -17.14 2.72 0.46
CA ALA A 24 -18.07 2.66 1.57
C ALA A 24 -18.04 3.95 2.42
N ARG A 25 -16.86 4.56 2.61
CA ARG A 25 -16.69 5.89 3.23
C ARG A 25 -17.34 7.00 2.40
N LEU A 26 -17.33 6.87 1.07
CA LEU A 26 -18.00 7.80 0.15
C LEU A 26 -19.52 7.61 0.05
N GLY A 27 -20.09 6.68 0.81
CA GLY A 27 -21.53 6.46 0.85
C GLY A 27 -22.05 5.55 -0.26
N PHE A 28 -21.31 4.50 -0.63
CA PHE A 28 -21.79 3.44 -1.50
C PHE A 28 -21.88 2.11 -0.76
N TYR A 29 -22.83 1.26 -1.16
CA TYR A 29 -22.85 -0.13 -0.73
C TYR A 29 -21.92 -0.95 -1.63
N VAL A 30 -21.10 -1.82 -1.04
CA VAL A 30 -20.07 -2.56 -1.78
C VAL A 30 -20.27 -4.06 -1.61
N TYR A 31 -20.34 -4.78 -2.72
CA TYR A 31 -20.13 -6.22 -2.76
C TYR A 31 -18.67 -6.49 -3.09
N LEU A 32 -17.92 -7.13 -2.20
CA LEU A 32 -16.54 -7.56 -2.43
C LEU A 32 -16.52 -9.06 -2.74
N ALA A 33 -16.50 -9.40 -4.03
CA ALA A 33 -16.42 -10.78 -4.49
C ALA A 33 -14.96 -11.24 -4.54
N GLU A 34 -14.62 -12.26 -3.76
CA GLU A 34 -13.30 -12.90 -3.73
C GLU A 34 -13.43 -14.36 -4.17
N ARG A 35 -12.65 -14.74 -5.17
CA ARG A 35 -12.65 -16.10 -5.72
C ARG A 35 -12.15 -17.13 -4.70
N GLY A 36 -11.12 -16.77 -3.95
CA GLY A 36 -10.56 -17.60 -2.90
C GLY A 36 -11.45 -17.67 -1.64
N PRO A 37 -11.08 -18.52 -0.69
CA PRO A 37 -11.83 -18.69 0.56
C PRO A 37 -11.66 -17.53 1.56
N SER A 38 -10.76 -16.59 1.25
CA SER A 38 -10.43 -15.44 2.10
C SER A 38 -9.85 -14.27 1.31
N ILE A 39 -10.16 -13.06 1.75
CA ILE A 39 -9.52 -11.82 1.26
C ILE A 39 -8.06 -11.71 1.75
N GLY A 40 -7.25 -10.87 1.12
CA GLY A 40 -5.84 -10.60 1.45
C GLY A 40 -4.91 -10.59 0.23
N GLY A 41 -5.22 -11.44 -0.76
CA GLY A 41 -4.48 -11.54 -2.03
C GLY A 41 -2.99 -11.86 -1.86
N GLY A 42 -2.18 -11.53 -2.88
CA GLY A 42 -0.75 -11.86 -2.89
C GLY A 42 0.07 -11.22 -1.76
N MET A 43 -0.41 -10.12 -1.17
CA MET A 43 0.27 -9.47 -0.05
C MET A 43 0.30 -10.33 1.22
N ALA A 44 -0.70 -11.20 1.42
CA ALA A 44 -0.77 -12.10 2.57
C ALA A 44 0.33 -13.18 2.58
N TYR A 45 0.95 -13.47 1.42
CA TYR A 45 2.02 -14.45 1.28
C TYR A 45 3.40 -13.89 1.65
N LEU A 46 3.55 -12.56 1.63
CA LEU A 46 4.82 -11.88 1.84
C LEU A 46 5.20 -11.86 3.33
N ASP A 47 6.51 -11.93 3.62
CA ASP A 47 7.02 -11.71 4.97
C ASP A 47 7.09 -10.20 5.30
N LYS A 48 7.95 -9.50 4.55
CA LYS A 48 8.20 -8.06 4.64
C LYS A 48 7.94 -7.37 3.29
N THR A 49 7.72 -6.06 3.28
CA THR A 49 7.53 -5.26 2.05
C THR A 49 8.68 -4.28 1.83
N PHE A 50 9.31 -4.29 0.65
CA PHE A 50 10.36 -3.30 0.29
C PHE A 50 9.76 -1.91 0.07
N PRO A 51 10.46 -0.78 0.26
CA PRO A 51 11.82 -0.67 0.77
C PRO A 51 11.86 -0.53 2.30
N THR A 52 10.70 -0.37 2.97
CA THR A 52 10.62 -0.12 4.43
C THR A 52 10.83 -1.36 5.27
N GLU A 53 10.65 -2.54 4.68
CA GLU A 53 10.74 -3.84 5.34
C GLU A 53 9.71 -4.07 6.46
N ASP A 54 8.59 -3.35 6.39
CA ASP A 54 7.44 -3.57 7.25
C ASP A 54 6.89 -4.98 7.05
N CYS A 55 6.51 -5.63 8.15
CA CYS A 55 5.83 -6.92 8.10
C CYS A 55 4.49 -6.78 7.33
N ALA A 56 4.35 -7.53 6.24
CA ALA A 56 3.23 -7.40 5.32
C ALA A 56 1.89 -7.70 6.00
N LEU A 57 1.83 -8.76 6.81
CA LEU A 57 0.63 -9.13 7.56
C LEU A 57 0.26 -8.09 8.64
N CYS A 58 1.25 -7.46 9.29
CA CYS A 58 1.00 -6.43 10.30
C CYS A 58 0.35 -5.18 9.71
N ILE A 59 0.76 -4.79 8.50
CA ILE A 59 0.20 -3.61 7.83
C ILE A 59 -1.12 -3.93 7.10
N LEU A 60 -1.32 -5.17 6.63
CA LEU A 60 -2.55 -5.61 5.96
C LEU A 60 -3.70 -5.90 6.94
N SER A 61 -3.41 -6.48 8.10
CA SER A 61 -4.41 -6.91 9.10
C SER A 61 -5.45 -5.85 9.49
N PRO A 62 -5.08 -4.59 9.77
CA PRO A 62 -6.06 -3.56 10.14
C PRO A 62 -7.12 -3.35 9.06
N PHE A 63 -6.71 -3.38 7.78
CA PHE A 63 -7.61 -3.21 6.64
C PHE A 63 -8.52 -4.43 6.43
N LEU A 64 -8.02 -5.66 6.67
CA LEU A 64 -8.85 -6.87 6.65
C LEU A 64 -9.97 -6.77 7.69
N VAL A 65 -9.61 -6.40 8.92
CA VAL A 65 -10.56 -6.28 10.04
C VAL A 65 -11.54 -5.14 9.82
N GLU A 66 -11.09 -4.00 9.30
CA GLU A 66 -11.96 -2.87 9.00
C GLU A 66 -12.97 -3.24 7.91
N CYS A 67 -12.49 -3.82 6.81
CA CYS A 67 -13.33 -4.22 5.68
C CYS A 67 -14.39 -5.26 6.10
N ALA A 68 -13.96 -6.26 6.88
CA ALA A 68 -14.82 -7.30 7.45
C ALA A 68 -15.99 -6.78 8.30
N ARG A 69 -15.84 -5.59 8.89
CA ARG A 69 -16.79 -5.03 9.85
C ARG A 69 -17.57 -3.87 9.28
N HIS A 70 -17.21 -3.39 8.10
CA HIS A 70 -17.86 -2.24 7.52
C HIS A 70 -19.28 -2.63 7.09
N ARG A 71 -20.31 -1.99 7.65
CA ARG A 71 -21.73 -2.34 7.43
C ARG A 71 -22.17 -2.20 5.96
N ASN A 72 -21.45 -1.38 5.20
CA ASN A 72 -21.68 -1.16 3.77
C ASN A 72 -20.72 -1.96 2.87
N VAL A 73 -20.02 -2.96 3.41
CA VAL A 73 -19.21 -3.90 2.64
C VAL A 73 -19.67 -5.33 2.94
N GLU A 74 -20.20 -6.00 1.93
CA GLU A 74 -20.54 -7.42 2.00
C GLU A 74 -19.46 -8.25 1.29
N ILE A 75 -18.80 -9.14 2.03
CA ILE A 75 -17.71 -9.97 1.49
C ILE A 75 -18.27 -11.31 1.05
N LEU A 76 -18.10 -11.63 -0.23
CA LEU A 76 -18.55 -12.87 -0.87
C LEU A 76 -17.33 -13.70 -1.25
N THR A 77 -16.90 -14.62 -0.39
CA THR A 77 -15.78 -15.54 -0.68
C THR A 77 -16.22 -16.75 -1.48
N GLY A 78 -15.32 -17.33 -2.28
CA GLY A 78 -15.68 -18.39 -3.21
C GLY A 78 -16.49 -17.89 -4.41
N ALA A 79 -16.60 -16.58 -4.62
CA ALA A 79 -17.48 -15.99 -5.62
C ALA A 79 -16.75 -15.75 -6.95
N GLU A 80 -17.37 -16.20 -8.05
CA GLU A 80 -16.93 -15.98 -9.42
C GLU A 80 -18.02 -15.28 -10.23
N VAL A 81 -17.65 -14.33 -11.08
CA VAL A 81 -18.59 -13.69 -12.02
C VAL A 81 -18.90 -14.65 -13.15
N GLU A 82 -20.17 -15.05 -13.29
CA GLU A 82 -20.62 -15.96 -14.33
C GLU A 82 -21.12 -15.21 -15.57
N SER A 83 -21.94 -14.18 -15.38
CA SER A 83 -22.44 -13.36 -16.49
C SER A 83 -22.80 -11.95 -16.06
N LEU A 84 -22.83 -11.05 -17.05
CA LEU A 84 -23.21 -9.66 -16.89
C LEU A 84 -24.31 -9.31 -17.89
N SER A 85 -25.42 -8.76 -17.40
CA SER A 85 -26.49 -8.18 -18.21
C SER A 85 -26.86 -6.78 -17.71
N GLY A 86 -27.78 -6.11 -18.42
CA GLY A 86 -28.17 -4.73 -18.12
C GLY A 86 -27.27 -3.70 -18.82
N GLU A 87 -27.47 -2.43 -18.45
CA GLU A 87 -26.86 -1.27 -19.09
C GLU A 87 -25.90 -0.55 -18.13
N PRO A 88 -24.96 0.27 -18.63
CA PRO A 88 -24.06 1.07 -17.80
C PRO A 88 -24.82 1.88 -16.73
N GLY A 89 -24.50 1.65 -15.46
CA GLY A 89 -25.18 2.28 -14.33
C GLY A 89 -26.28 1.42 -13.67
N SER A 90 -26.73 0.34 -14.31
CA SER A 90 -27.74 -0.58 -13.79
C SER A 90 -27.46 -2.01 -14.27
N PHE A 91 -26.35 -2.56 -13.83
CA PHE A 91 -25.91 -3.91 -14.16
C PHE A 91 -26.61 -4.96 -13.29
N ARG A 92 -26.96 -6.09 -13.91
CA ARG A 92 -27.28 -7.34 -13.22
C ARG A 92 -26.11 -8.31 -13.38
N VAL A 93 -25.45 -8.62 -12.27
CA VAL A 93 -24.30 -9.52 -12.24
C VAL A 93 -24.72 -10.83 -11.61
N LYS A 94 -24.56 -11.93 -12.35
CA LYS A 94 -24.76 -13.27 -11.80
C LYS A 94 -23.44 -13.80 -11.25
N LEU A 95 -23.41 -14.10 -9.96
CA LEU A 95 -22.29 -14.72 -9.27
C LEU A 95 -22.57 -16.20 -9.04
N LYS A 96 -21.53 -17.01 -9.20
CA LYS A 96 -21.48 -18.40 -8.72
C LYS A 96 -20.60 -18.45 -7.47
N ILE A 97 -21.18 -18.83 -6.34
CA ILE A 97 -20.49 -18.97 -5.06
C ILE A 97 -20.21 -20.45 -4.83
N HIS A 98 -18.93 -20.81 -4.85
CA HIS A 98 -18.49 -22.18 -4.61
C HIS A 98 -18.66 -22.55 -3.13
N PRO A 99 -19.10 -23.78 -2.82
CA PRO A 99 -19.39 -24.18 -1.46
C PRO A 99 -18.11 -24.17 -0.61
N ARG A 100 -18.17 -23.55 0.57
CA ARG A 100 -17.04 -23.56 1.52
C ARG A 100 -16.90 -24.89 2.26
N GLY A 101 -18.01 -25.63 2.37
CA GLY A 101 -18.15 -26.81 3.22
C GLY A 101 -18.20 -26.50 4.72
N VAL A 102 -18.27 -25.21 5.08
CA VAL A 102 -18.25 -24.71 6.44
C VAL A 102 -19.13 -23.46 6.53
N LYS A 103 -20.08 -23.47 7.46
CA LYS A 103 -20.90 -22.31 7.83
C LYS A 103 -20.05 -21.31 8.61
N VAL A 104 -19.81 -20.14 8.03
CA VAL A 104 -18.81 -19.18 8.53
C VAL A 104 -19.20 -18.63 9.89
N GLU A 105 -20.46 -18.29 10.05
CA GLU A 105 -21.11 -17.76 11.26
C GLU A 105 -21.10 -18.73 12.43
N GLU A 106 -21.16 -20.04 12.16
CA GLU A 106 -21.08 -21.09 13.18
C GLU A 106 -19.62 -21.55 13.45
N CYS A 107 -18.70 -21.28 12.53
CA CYS A 107 -17.32 -21.74 12.61
C CYS A 107 -16.52 -20.92 13.62
N ARG A 108 -15.90 -21.64 14.55
CA ARG A 108 -15.05 -21.05 15.59
C ARG A 108 -13.56 -20.99 15.25
N ALA A 109 -13.16 -21.48 14.07
CA ALA A 109 -11.75 -21.62 13.66
C ALA A 109 -10.84 -22.24 14.75
N CYS A 110 -11.34 -23.25 15.46
CA CYS A 110 -10.64 -23.88 16.58
C CYS A 110 -9.57 -24.91 16.15
N GLY A 111 -9.60 -25.37 14.89
CA GLY A 111 -8.67 -26.35 14.34
C GLY A 111 -8.93 -27.81 14.71
N ALA A 112 -9.97 -28.12 15.50
CA ALA A 112 -10.31 -29.51 15.87
C ALA A 112 -10.51 -30.42 14.64
N CYS A 113 -11.15 -29.89 13.59
CA CYS A 113 -11.34 -30.58 12.33
C CYS A 113 -10.03 -30.92 11.59
N PHE A 114 -8.96 -30.14 11.78
CA PHE A 114 -7.68 -30.37 11.14
C PHE A 114 -6.99 -31.60 11.75
N GLN A 115 -7.13 -31.80 13.07
CA GLN A 115 -6.48 -32.89 13.80
C GLN A 115 -7.00 -34.28 13.42
N VAL A 116 -8.26 -34.37 12.98
CA VAL A 116 -8.92 -35.66 12.66
C VAL A 116 -8.97 -35.97 11.16
N CYS A 117 -8.58 -35.02 10.31
CA CYS A 117 -8.63 -35.19 8.86
C CYS A 117 -7.51 -36.15 8.40
N PRO A 118 -7.84 -37.27 7.73
CA PRO A 118 -6.83 -38.24 7.30
C PRO A 118 -6.10 -37.82 6.02
N VAL A 119 -6.60 -36.81 5.31
CA VAL A 119 -6.04 -36.36 4.03
C VAL A 119 -4.87 -35.42 4.29
N GLU A 120 -3.79 -35.60 3.55
CA GLU A 120 -2.63 -34.73 3.57
C GLU A 120 -2.25 -34.33 2.15
N VAL A 121 -2.15 -33.02 1.91
CA VAL A 121 -1.85 -32.43 0.61
C VAL A 121 -0.83 -31.30 0.76
N PRO A 122 -0.09 -30.93 -0.30
CA PRO A 122 0.81 -29.79 -0.25
C PRO A 122 0.08 -28.50 0.17
N ASP A 123 0.71 -27.70 1.02
CA ASP A 123 0.17 -26.43 1.49
C ASP A 123 0.47 -25.31 0.48
N GLU A 124 -0.55 -24.86 -0.27
CA GLU A 124 -0.40 -23.83 -1.28
C GLU A 124 -0.03 -22.47 -0.69
N PHE A 125 -0.47 -22.15 0.53
CA PHE A 125 -0.06 -20.92 1.20
C PHE A 125 1.45 -20.92 1.44
N ASN A 126 1.98 -22.07 1.85
CA ASN A 126 3.41 -22.29 2.04
C ASN A 126 4.14 -22.83 0.80
N GLN A 127 3.55 -22.70 -0.39
CA GLN A 127 4.14 -23.06 -1.68
C GLN A 127 4.62 -24.52 -1.75
N GLY A 128 3.95 -25.44 -1.04
CA GLY A 128 4.32 -26.86 -0.98
C GLY A 128 5.52 -27.18 -0.09
N LEU A 129 6.09 -26.20 0.63
CA LEU A 129 7.17 -26.40 1.60
C LEU A 129 6.72 -27.10 2.90
N SER A 130 5.41 -27.23 3.08
CA SER A 130 4.76 -28.01 4.13
C SER A 130 3.53 -28.69 3.57
N SER A 131 2.93 -29.57 4.36
CA SER A 131 1.62 -30.16 4.08
C SER A 131 0.52 -29.50 4.90
N ARG A 132 -0.71 -29.59 4.39
CA ARG A 132 -1.94 -29.24 5.09
C ARG A 132 -2.97 -30.37 4.94
N LYS A 133 -4.08 -30.24 5.67
CA LYS A 133 -5.21 -31.18 5.59
C LYS A 133 -6.26 -30.70 4.58
N ALA A 134 -7.19 -31.57 4.19
CA ALA A 134 -8.28 -31.20 3.26
C ALA A 134 -9.25 -30.17 3.86
N VAL A 135 -9.52 -30.25 5.16
CA VAL A 135 -10.13 -29.15 5.92
C VAL A 135 -9.01 -28.33 6.54
N TYR A 136 -8.94 -27.03 6.22
CA TYR A 136 -7.80 -26.20 6.57
C TYR A 136 -8.21 -24.74 6.83
N GLN A 137 -7.25 -23.95 7.30
CA GLN A 137 -7.34 -22.50 7.38
C GLN A 137 -6.46 -21.89 6.28
N PRO A 138 -6.96 -20.95 5.44
CA PRO A 138 -6.20 -20.45 4.29
C PRO A 138 -4.84 -19.82 4.65
N TYR A 139 -4.81 -19.00 5.69
CA TYR A 139 -3.59 -18.43 6.28
C TYR A 139 -3.88 -17.91 7.72
N PRO A 140 -2.87 -17.63 8.56
CA PRO A 140 -3.06 -17.37 10.00
C PRO A 140 -4.04 -16.24 10.36
N GLN A 141 -4.15 -15.21 9.52
CA GLN A 141 -5.01 -14.04 9.70
C GLN A 141 -6.13 -13.96 8.66
N ALA A 142 -6.46 -15.08 8.01
CA ALA A 142 -7.49 -15.15 6.98
C ALA A 142 -8.83 -14.60 7.44
N PHE A 143 -9.43 -13.78 6.57
CA PHE A 143 -10.82 -13.36 6.71
C PHE A 143 -11.66 -13.83 5.51
N PRO A 144 -12.83 -14.46 5.71
CA PRO A 144 -13.44 -14.81 6.98
C PRO A 144 -12.60 -15.80 7.80
N ARG A 145 -12.57 -15.61 9.12
CA ARG A 145 -11.81 -16.46 10.04
C ARG A 145 -12.57 -17.76 10.32
N ALA A 146 -12.66 -18.60 9.30
CA ALA A 146 -13.33 -19.90 9.34
C ALA A 146 -12.52 -20.93 8.56
N ALA A 147 -12.67 -22.21 8.92
CA ALA A 147 -12.12 -23.31 8.12
C ALA A 147 -12.76 -23.35 6.72
N VAL A 148 -12.12 -24.03 5.79
CA VAL A 148 -12.63 -24.31 4.45
C VAL A 148 -12.28 -25.75 4.06
N ILE A 149 -13.11 -26.36 3.23
CA ILE A 149 -12.86 -27.68 2.64
C ILE A 149 -12.28 -27.52 1.23
N ASP A 150 -11.14 -28.16 1.00
CA ASP A 150 -10.63 -28.44 -0.34
C ASP A 150 -11.39 -29.63 -0.92
N TRP A 151 -12.39 -29.35 -1.74
CA TRP A 151 -13.24 -30.37 -2.37
C TRP A 151 -12.51 -31.25 -3.37
N GLY A 152 -11.38 -30.79 -3.95
CA GLY A 152 -10.57 -31.61 -4.85
C GLY A 152 -9.87 -32.76 -4.13
N SER A 153 -9.60 -32.57 -2.84
CA SER A 153 -8.82 -33.51 -2.02
C SER A 153 -9.66 -34.21 -0.94
N CYS A 154 -10.84 -33.70 -0.60
CA CYS A 154 -11.69 -34.23 0.46
C CYS A 154 -12.28 -35.60 0.08
N THR A 155 -12.09 -36.61 0.94
CA THR A 155 -12.69 -37.95 0.78
C THR A 155 -14.12 -38.06 1.31
N ARG A 156 -14.70 -36.97 1.83
CA ARG A 156 -16.02 -36.92 2.47
C ARG A 156 -16.22 -37.94 3.61
N CYS A 157 -15.16 -38.30 4.33
CA CYS A 157 -15.21 -39.33 5.37
C CYS A 157 -15.97 -38.97 6.66
N GLY A 158 -16.49 -37.75 6.80
CA GLY A 158 -17.32 -37.32 7.94
C GLY A 158 -16.56 -36.94 9.23
N ARG A 159 -15.32 -37.41 9.44
CA ARG A 159 -14.58 -37.21 10.72
C ARG A 159 -14.48 -35.76 11.18
N CYS A 160 -14.24 -34.83 10.25
CA CYS A 160 -14.16 -33.41 10.58
C CYS A 160 -15.49 -32.86 11.09
N ARG A 161 -16.62 -33.27 10.50
CA ARG A 161 -17.98 -32.92 10.92
C ARG A 161 -18.27 -33.43 12.32
N ASP A 162 -17.92 -34.68 12.59
CA ASP A 162 -18.15 -35.32 13.89
C ASP A 162 -17.32 -34.66 15.01
N ALA A 163 -16.09 -34.24 14.69
CA ALA A 163 -15.22 -33.51 15.61
C ALA A 163 -15.56 -32.02 15.78
N CYS A 164 -16.45 -31.46 14.96
CA CYS A 164 -16.78 -30.03 14.99
C CYS A 164 -17.72 -29.71 16.16
N PRO A 165 -17.27 -28.98 17.20
CA PRO A 165 -18.08 -28.76 18.40
C PRO A 165 -19.33 -27.89 18.15
N THR A 166 -19.33 -27.08 17.08
CA THR A 166 -20.47 -26.25 16.69
C THR A 166 -21.27 -26.82 15.54
N LYS A 167 -20.89 -28.00 15.01
CA LYS A 167 -21.51 -28.60 13.81
C LYS A 167 -21.52 -27.68 12.58
N ALA A 168 -20.57 -26.75 12.51
CA ALA A 168 -20.42 -25.80 11.41
C ALA A 168 -19.99 -26.44 10.08
N ILE A 169 -19.54 -27.69 10.08
CA ILE A 169 -19.08 -28.37 8.86
C ILE A 169 -20.28 -29.00 8.15
N ASP A 170 -20.45 -28.62 6.90
CA ASP A 170 -21.53 -29.10 6.04
C ASP A 170 -20.93 -29.70 4.77
N LEU A 171 -20.87 -31.03 4.73
CA LEU A 171 -20.29 -31.78 3.60
C LEU A 171 -21.23 -31.85 2.39
N GLU A 172 -22.49 -31.47 2.56
CA GLU A 172 -23.52 -31.47 1.51
C GLU A 172 -23.85 -30.05 1.03
N MET A 173 -23.05 -29.05 1.44
CA MET A 173 -23.22 -27.66 1.01
C MET A 173 -23.15 -27.55 -0.51
N GLU A 174 -24.24 -27.09 -1.12
CA GLU A 174 -24.34 -26.89 -2.57
C GLU A 174 -23.79 -25.52 -2.98
N PRO A 175 -23.32 -25.35 -4.24
CA PRO A 175 -23.02 -24.04 -4.78
C PRO A 175 -24.24 -23.12 -4.78
N GLU A 176 -24.04 -21.84 -4.46
CA GLU A 176 -25.09 -20.82 -4.48
C GLU A 176 -24.95 -19.97 -5.75
N GLU A 177 -26.08 -19.67 -6.40
CA GLU A 177 -26.15 -18.63 -7.43
C GLU A 177 -26.77 -17.38 -6.84
N ARG A 178 -26.11 -16.23 -7.06
CA ARG A 178 -26.58 -14.95 -6.54
C ARG A 178 -26.57 -13.89 -7.61
N GLU A 179 -27.72 -13.26 -7.82
CA GLU A 179 -27.85 -12.11 -8.71
C GLU A 179 -27.73 -10.80 -7.93
N LEU A 180 -26.86 -9.91 -8.38
CA LEU A 180 -26.61 -8.60 -7.77
C LEU A 180 -27.00 -7.49 -8.74
N SER A 181 -27.62 -6.42 -8.23
CA SER A 181 -27.85 -5.18 -8.97
C SER A 181 -26.82 -4.13 -8.53
N VAL A 182 -26.01 -3.63 -9.46
CA VAL A 182 -24.90 -2.68 -9.18
C VAL A 182 -24.78 -1.62 -10.26
N GLY A 183 -24.33 -0.41 -9.87
CA GLY A 183 -24.15 0.71 -10.78
C GLY A 183 -22.77 0.77 -11.43
N ALA A 184 -21.78 0.13 -10.80
CA ALA A 184 -20.41 0.04 -11.30
C ALA A 184 -19.75 -1.28 -10.88
N ILE A 185 -18.75 -1.68 -11.66
CA ILE A 185 -17.92 -2.86 -11.39
C ILE A 185 -16.44 -2.43 -11.40
N LEU A 186 -15.68 -2.83 -10.38
CA LEU A 186 -14.24 -2.61 -10.29
C LEU A 186 -13.51 -3.96 -10.27
N LEU A 187 -12.59 -4.15 -11.22
CA LEU A 187 -11.80 -5.37 -11.36
C LEU A 187 -10.44 -5.22 -10.67
N THR A 188 -10.23 -6.02 -9.62
CA THR A 188 -8.97 -6.14 -8.85
C THR A 188 -8.57 -7.60 -8.57
N PRO A 189 -8.70 -8.56 -9.51
CA PRO A 189 -8.44 -9.99 -9.25
C PRO A 189 -6.96 -10.34 -9.00
N GLY A 190 -6.05 -9.36 -9.09
CA GLY A 190 -4.63 -9.56 -8.80
C GLY A 190 -3.85 -10.08 -10.01
N PHE A 191 -3.02 -11.10 -9.79
CA PHE A 191 -2.08 -11.66 -10.76
C PHE A 191 -1.85 -13.14 -10.47
N SER A 192 -1.27 -13.84 -11.43
CA SER A 192 -0.61 -15.14 -11.20
C SER A 192 0.91 -14.99 -11.39
N LEU A 193 1.69 -15.87 -10.76
CA LEU A 193 3.12 -15.94 -11.04
C LEU A 193 3.36 -16.78 -12.29
N PHE A 194 4.39 -16.43 -13.05
CA PHE A 194 4.86 -17.23 -14.15
C PHE A 194 5.27 -18.63 -13.66
N SER A 195 4.79 -19.68 -14.32
CA SER A 195 5.16 -21.06 -14.00
C SER A 195 6.40 -21.50 -14.79
N PRO A 196 7.52 -21.84 -14.12
CA PRO A 196 8.71 -22.35 -14.78
C PRO A 196 8.58 -23.82 -15.22
N ALA A 197 7.47 -24.52 -14.89
CA ALA A 197 7.31 -25.96 -15.11
C ALA A 197 7.42 -26.39 -16.59
N GLY A 198 7.04 -25.50 -17.51
CA GLY A 198 7.15 -25.71 -18.96
C GLY A 198 8.47 -25.23 -19.56
N LEU A 199 9.36 -24.63 -18.78
CA LEU A 199 10.66 -24.19 -19.26
C LEU A 199 11.65 -25.37 -19.26
N SER A 200 12.38 -25.47 -20.38
CA SER A 200 13.53 -26.33 -20.70
C SER A 200 14.44 -26.70 -19.51
N PRO A 201 15.28 -27.75 -19.61
CA PRO A 201 16.37 -28.02 -18.66
C PRO A 201 17.16 -26.77 -18.20
N ALA A 202 17.19 -25.71 -19.03
CA ALA A 202 17.75 -24.39 -18.76
C ALA A 202 17.42 -23.79 -17.38
N TYR A 203 16.25 -24.05 -16.79
CA TYR A 203 15.90 -23.55 -15.45
C TYR A 203 15.89 -24.63 -14.36
N GLY A 204 16.60 -25.73 -14.58
CA GLY A 204 16.87 -26.73 -13.54
C GLY A 204 15.65 -27.54 -13.12
N ARG A 205 14.82 -27.98 -14.08
CA ARG A 205 13.64 -28.84 -13.80
C ARG A 205 14.00 -30.08 -12.97
N ASP A 206 15.22 -30.59 -13.14
CA ASP A 206 15.75 -31.78 -12.44
C ASP A 206 16.50 -31.43 -11.14
N LEU A 207 16.62 -30.15 -10.77
CA LEU A 207 17.33 -29.64 -9.58
C LEU A 207 16.36 -29.30 -8.43
N ARG A 208 15.28 -30.08 -8.29
CA ARG A 208 14.21 -29.84 -7.31
C ARG A 208 14.77 -29.72 -5.90
N GLY A 209 14.43 -28.62 -5.22
CA GLY A 209 14.84 -28.33 -3.83
C GLY A 209 16.19 -27.62 -3.69
N LEU A 210 17.00 -27.56 -4.74
CA LEU A 210 18.15 -26.64 -4.85
C LEU A 210 17.77 -25.37 -5.62
N VAL A 211 16.73 -25.45 -6.44
CA VAL A 211 16.11 -24.32 -7.13
C VAL A 211 14.72 -24.10 -6.54
N ILE A 212 14.49 -22.92 -6.01
CA ILE A 212 13.20 -22.45 -5.48
C ILE A 212 12.78 -21.16 -6.18
N THR A 213 11.55 -20.75 -5.96
CA THR A 213 10.97 -19.50 -6.44
C THR A 213 11.11 -18.40 -5.40
N SER A 214 10.96 -17.15 -5.85
CA SER A 214 10.92 -16.00 -4.94
C SER A 214 9.78 -16.12 -3.92
N LEU A 215 8.66 -16.75 -4.25
CA LEU A 215 7.55 -16.88 -3.30
C LEU A 215 7.81 -17.98 -2.25
N GLU A 216 8.46 -19.09 -2.62
CA GLU A 216 8.97 -20.06 -1.64
C GLU A 216 9.96 -19.41 -0.68
N MET A 217 10.86 -18.55 -1.18
CA MET A 217 11.78 -17.79 -0.31
C MET A 217 11.03 -16.84 0.65
N GLU A 218 9.93 -16.20 0.23
CA GLU A 218 9.07 -15.43 1.17
C GLU A 218 8.54 -16.32 2.29
N ARG A 219 8.11 -17.55 1.97
CA ARG A 219 7.56 -18.48 2.97
C ARG A 219 8.65 -19.04 3.89
N ILE A 220 9.87 -19.26 3.41
CA ILE A 220 11.02 -19.62 4.26
C ILE A 220 11.34 -18.47 5.23
N LEU A 221 11.41 -17.23 4.73
CA LEU A 221 11.70 -16.05 5.53
C LEU A 221 10.53 -15.63 6.44
N SER A 222 9.29 -16.09 6.19
CA SER A 222 8.17 -15.68 7.03
C SER A 222 8.24 -16.31 8.42
N ALA A 223 8.06 -15.50 9.46
CA ALA A 223 7.86 -15.98 10.83
C ALA A 223 6.64 -16.90 10.96
N SER A 224 5.64 -16.72 10.08
CA SER A 224 4.44 -17.56 9.98
C SER A 224 4.57 -18.73 8.99
N GLY A 225 5.74 -18.87 8.36
CA GLY A 225 6.02 -19.93 7.40
C GLY A 225 6.61 -21.18 8.05
N PRO A 226 6.82 -22.25 7.26
CA PRO A 226 7.17 -23.57 7.78
C PRO A 226 8.61 -23.68 8.33
N PHE A 227 9.38 -22.59 8.26
CA PHE A 227 10.75 -22.49 8.79
C PHE A 227 10.83 -21.50 9.97
N GLY A 228 9.71 -20.89 10.39
CA GLY A 228 9.71 -19.92 11.49
C GLY A 228 10.60 -18.70 11.25
N GLY A 229 10.89 -18.38 9.98
CA GLY A 229 11.79 -17.31 9.58
C GLY A 229 13.29 -17.66 9.53
N ALA A 230 13.66 -18.92 9.81
CA ALA A 230 15.04 -19.38 9.71
C ALA A 230 15.47 -19.54 8.24
N VAL A 231 16.65 -18.99 7.90
CA VAL A 231 17.26 -19.18 6.57
C VAL A 231 17.80 -20.60 6.49
N ALA A 232 17.17 -21.43 5.64
CA ALA A 232 17.57 -22.82 5.47
C ALA A 232 17.22 -23.37 4.09
N ARG A 233 17.95 -24.39 3.66
CA ARG A 233 17.62 -25.19 2.47
C ARG A 233 16.32 -25.98 2.70
N PRO A 234 15.42 -26.07 1.71
CA PRO A 234 14.16 -26.82 1.87
C PRO A 234 14.34 -28.32 2.09
N GLN A 235 15.36 -28.91 1.48
CA GLN A 235 15.56 -30.36 1.44
C GLN A 235 16.01 -30.95 2.79
N ASP A 236 16.94 -30.27 3.47
CA ASP A 236 17.66 -30.82 4.63
C ASP A 236 17.72 -29.85 5.82
N ARG A 237 17.08 -28.68 5.73
CA ARG A 237 17.03 -27.64 6.78
C ARG A 237 18.39 -27.07 7.19
N SER A 238 19.45 -27.32 6.43
CA SER A 238 20.78 -26.75 6.72
C SER A 238 20.89 -25.29 6.25
N LEU A 239 21.80 -24.53 6.87
CA LEU A 239 22.09 -23.15 6.47
C LEU A 239 22.90 -23.16 5.16
N PRO A 240 22.39 -22.58 4.05
CA PRO A 240 23.18 -22.45 2.81
C PRO A 240 24.36 -21.50 3.04
N ARG A 241 25.50 -21.75 2.39
CA ARG A 241 26.65 -20.83 2.39
C ARG A 241 26.52 -19.76 1.32
N ARG A 242 25.96 -20.11 0.16
CA ARG A 242 25.72 -19.17 -0.95
C ARG A 242 24.34 -19.32 -1.56
N ILE A 243 23.67 -18.18 -1.81
CA ILE A 243 22.38 -18.13 -2.49
C ILE A 243 22.45 -17.20 -3.71
N ALA A 244 21.94 -17.66 -4.86
CA ALA A 244 21.82 -16.85 -6.07
C ALA A 244 20.36 -16.51 -6.39
N TRP A 245 20.04 -15.27 -6.74
CA TRP A 245 18.74 -14.87 -7.30
C TRP A 245 18.85 -14.63 -8.79
N LEU A 246 17.99 -15.26 -9.59
CA LEU A 246 17.95 -15.09 -11.04
C LEU A 246 16.79 -14.18 -11.43
N GLN A 247 17.11 -13.03 -12.03
CA GLN A 247 16.13 -12.03 -12.44
C GLN A 247 15.46 -12.36 -13.78
N CYS A 248 14.32 -11.71 -14.02
CA CYS A 248 13.59 -11.75 -15.29
C CYS A 248 13.12 -13.16 -15.71
N VAL A 249 12.84 -14.05 -14.76
CA VAL A 249 12.29 -15.38 -15.08
C VAL A 249 10.82 -15.22 -15.48
N GLY A 250 10.51 -15.46 -16.76
CA GLY A 250 9.16 -15.22 -17.29
C GLY A 250 8.83 -13.74 -17.51
N SER A 251 9.83 -12.90 -17.76
CA SER A 251 9.68 -11.47 -18.12
C SER A 251 10.84 -11.05 -19.00
N ARG A 252 10.65 -10.02 -19.83
CA ARG A 252 11.66 -9.54 -20.78
C ARG A 252 12.20 -10.69 -21.65
N ASP A 253 11.31 -11.59 -22.06
CA ASP A 253 11.65 -12.74 -22.90
C ASP A 253 10.68 -12.84 -24.09
N ARG A 254 11.18 -12.45 -25.27
CA ARG A 254 10.45 -12.49 -26.53
C ARG A 254 10.09 -13.91 -26.95
N ARG A 255 10.90 -14.90 -26.58
CA ARG A 255 10.65 -16.32 -26.92
C ARG A 255 9.40 -16.86 -26.24
N LEU A 256 9.04 -16.27 -25.09
CA LEU A 256 7.85 -16.63 -24.31
C LEU A 256 6.64 -15.73 -24.63
N GLY A 257 6.73 -14.82 -25.61
CA GLY A 257 5.70 -13.82 -25.86
C GLY A 257 5.52 -12.82 -24.72
N ARG A 258 6.55 -12.62 -23.87
CA ARG A 258 6.51 -11.78 -22.67
C ARG A 258 7.57 -10.68 -22.71
N PRO A 259 7.54 -9.76 -23.70
CA PRO A 259 8.49 -8.66 -23.86
C PRO A 259 8.17 -7.47 -22.95
N PHE A 260 7.81 -7.76 -21.69
CA PHE A 260 7.48 -6.75 -20.69
C PHE A 260 8.21 -7.01 -19.39
N CYS A 261 8.38 -5.94 -18.61
CA CYS A 261 8.97 -6.01 -17.28
C CYS A 261 7.89 -6.21 -16.22
N SER A 262 8.15 -7.09 -15.25
CA SER A 262 7.22 -7.34 -14.15
C SER A 262 7.26 -6.29 -13.04
N SER A 263 8.09 -5.26 -13.16
CA SER A 263 8.19 -4.08 -12.27
C SER A 263 8.59 -4.34 -10.81
N VAL A 264 8.49 -5.56 -10.28
CA VAL A 264 8.67 -5.86 -8.85
C VAL A 264 9.84 -6.80 -8.53
N CYS A 265 10.24 -7.65 -9.48
CA CYS A 265 11.17 -8.77 -9.23
C CYS A 265 12.54 -8.32 -8.70
N CYS A 266 13.09 -7.22 -9.21
CA CYS A 266 14.36 -6.67 -8.76
C CYS A 266 14.32 -6.27 -7.27
N MET A 267 13.27 -5.57 -6.85
CA MET A 267 13.12 -5.11 -5.46
C MET A 267 12.80 -6.26 -4.50
N ILE A 268 12.05 -7.27 -4.96
CA ILE A 268 11.84 -8.51 -4.19
C ILE A 268 13.18 -9.21 -3.92
N ALA A 269 14.01 -9.36 -4.95
CA ALA A 269 15.31 -10.03 -4.80
C ALA A 269 16.27 -9.25 -3.90
N LEU A 270 16.36 -7.92 -4.05
CA LEU A 270 17.15 -7.07 -3.15
C LEU A 270 16.71 -7.26 -1.70
N LYS A 271 15.40 -7.21 -1.44
CA LYS A 271 14.83 -7.42 -0.11
C LYS A 271 15.16 -8.79 0.45
N GLN A 272 14.94 -9.85 -0.31
CA GLN A 272 15.21 -11.20 0.16
C GLN A 272 16.70 -11.44 0.43
N ALA A 273 17.58 -10.97 -0.45
CA ALA A 273 19.03 -11.08 -0.26
C ALA A 273 19.50 -10.32 0.99
N HIS A 274 19.01 -9.09 1.19
CA HIS A 274 19.31 -8.29 2.39
C HIS A 274 18.83 -8.97 3.67
N LEU A 275 17.58 -9.45 3.70
CA LEU A 275 17.02 -10.15 4.88
C LEU A 275 17.79 -11.43 5.22
N VAL A 276 18.25 -12.17 4.21
CA VAL A 276 19.11 -13.35 4.41
C VAL A 276 20.41 -12.93 5.09
N ARG A 277 21.10 -11.89 4.59
CA ARG A 277 22.34 -11.40 5.20
C ARG A 277 22.12 -10.84 6.60
N GLU A 278 21.08 -10.05 6.82
CA GLU A 278 20.71 -9.50 8.13
C GLU A 278 20.55 -10.61 9.16
N ARG A 279 19.72 -11.62 8.87
CA ARG A 279 19.39 -12.71 9.81
C ARG A 279 20.55 -13.66 10.06
N THR A 280 21.45 -13.79 9.10
CA THR A 280 22.62 -14.67 9.18
C THR A 280 23.88 -13.90 9.59
N ARG A 281 23.77 -12.60 9.90
CA ARG A 281 24.89 -11.71 10.24
C ARG A 281 26.02 -11.77 9.20
N GLY A 282 25.64 -11.83 7.93
CA GLY A 282 26.57 -11.90 6.79
C GLY A 282 27.20 -13.28 6.54
N ALA A 283 26.84 -14.33 7.30
CA ALA A 283 27.38 -15.68 7.11
C ALA A 283 27.01 -16.32 5.76
N VAL A 284 25.93 -15.85 5.13
CA VAL A 284 25.49 -16.32 3.81
C VAL A 284 25.87 -15.29 2.74
N ASP A 285 26.64 -15.74 1.75
CA ASP A 285 26.93 -14.94 0.56
C ASP A 285 25.71 -14.92 -0.38
N THR A 286 25.42 -13.75 -0.93
CA THR A 286 24.21 -13.52 -1.73
C THR A 286 24.56 -12.81 -3.02
N ALA A 287 24.17 -13.39 -4.14
CA ALA A 287 24.38 -12.83 -5.48
C ALA A 287 23.06 -12.70 -6.24
N ILE A 288 22.85 -11.57 -6.91
CA ILE A 288 21.69 -11.31 -7.76
C ILE A 288 22.19 -11.20 -9.20
N PHE A 289 21.75 -12.13 -10.05
CA PHE A 289 22.05 -12.15 -11.48
C PHE A 289 20.91 -11.53 -12.27
N GLY A 290 21.17 -10.44 -12.99
CA GLY A 290 20.18 -9.80 -13.84
C GLY A 290 20.77 -8.90 -14.92
N MET A 291 19.97 -8.56 -15.93
CA MET A 291 20.41 -7.65 -17.00
C MET A 291 20.58 -6.21 -16.48
N ASP A 292 19.55 -5.73 -15.77
CA ASP A 292 19.44 -4.37 -15.28
C ASP A 292 18.85 -4.39 -13.87
N LEU A 293 19.33 -3.52 -12.98
CA LEU A 293 18.70 -3.30 -11.69
C LEU A 293 17.65 -2.18 -11.79
N ARG A 294 16.37 -2.53 -11.71
CA ARG A 294 15.23 -1.61 -11.93
C ARG A 294 14.63 -1.07 -10.64
N ALA A 295 15.43 -0.31 -9.89
CA ALA A 295 15.03 0.39 -8.68
C ALA A 295 14.46 1.80 -8.98
N PHE A 296 13.25 1.89 -9.56
CA PHE A 296 12.72 3.14 -10.12
C PHE A 296 11.73 3.91 -9.22
N GLY A 297 11.24 3.30 -8.14
CA GLY A 297 10.33 3.93 -7.19
C GLY A 297 11.04 4.93 -6.28
N LYS A 298 10.27 5.76 -5.57
CA LYS A 298 10.81 6.67 -4.55
C LYS A 298 11.51 5.84 -3.46
N HIS A 299 12.74 6.20 -3.09
CA HIS A 299 13.62 5.49 -2.16
C HIS A 299 14.08 4.09 -2.60
N PHE A 300 13.83 3.66 -3.85
CA PHE A 300 14.23 2.33 -4.29
C PHE A 300 15.72 2.29 -4.65
N GLU A 301 16.27 3.37 -5.21
CA GLU A 301 17.69 3.44 -5.53
C GLU A 301 18.53 3.51 -4.26
N GLU A 302 18.14 4.36 -3.30
CA GLU A 302 18.78 4.43 -1.99
C GLU A 302 18.76 3.05 -1.29
N TYR A 303 17.62 2.34 -1.36
CA TYR A 303 17.51 0.97 -0.86
C TYR A 303 18.47 0.01 -1.57
N ALA A 304 18.56 0.09 -2.91
CA ALA A 304 19.47 -0.75 -3.69
C ALA A 304 20.95 -0.50 -3.34
N LEU A 305 21.34 0.76 -3.17
CA LEU A 305 22.69 1.15 -2.77
C LEU A 305 23.04 0.60 -1.39
N ARG A 306 22.15 0.80 -0.39
CA ARG A 306 22.32 0.24 0.96
C ARG A 306 22.52 -1.28 0.93
N VAL A 307 21.69 -1.99 0.16
CA VAL A 307 21.77 -3.45 0.05
C VAL A 307 23.10 -3.91 -0.60
N GLN A 308 23.63 -3.14 -1.55
CA GLN A 308 24.95 -3.41 -2.13
C GLN A 308 26.09 -3.12 -1.14
N GLU A 309 26.00 -2.03 -0.38
CA GLU A 309 26.94 -1.69 0.71
C GLU A 309 26.98 -2.77 1.80
N ASP A 310 25.84 -3.40 2.09
CA ASP A 310 25.74 -4.54 3.01
C ASP A 310 26.39 -5.84 2.46
N GLY A 311 26.88 -5.80 1.22
CA GLY A 311 27.63 -6.88 0.57
C GLY A 311 26.82 -7.81 -0.33
N VAL A 312 25.60 -7.44 -0.73
CA VAL A 312 24.87 -8.20 -1.77
C VAL A 312 25.49 -7.90 -3.14
N ARG A 313 25.99 -8.94 -3.82
CA ARG A 313 26.61 -8.81 -5.15
C ARG A 313 25.52 -8.68 -6.22
N PHE A 314 25.61 -7.68 -7.10
CA PHE A 314 24.80 -7.62 -8.31
C PHE A 314 25.68 -7.93 -9.52
N ILE A 315 25.34 -9.00 -10.24
CA ILE A 315 26.11 -9.49 -11.39
C ILE A 315 25.28 -9.20 -12.66
N PRO A 316 25.77 -8.36 -13.58
CA PRO A 316 25.02 -7.88 -14.74
C PRO A 316 24.91 -8.93 -15.86
N CYS A 317 24.39 -10.11 -15.54
CA CYS A 317 24.26 -11.22 -16.47
C CYS A 317 22.91 -11.92 -16.35
N ARG A 318 22.30 -12.23 -17.49
CA ARG A 318 21.17 -13.16 -17.56
C ARG A 318 21.70 -14.59 -17.68
N ILE A 319 21.57 -15.38 -16.60
CA ILE A 319 21.93 -16.80 -16.62
C ILE A 319 21.07 -17.55 -17.63
N HIS A 320 21.73 -18.33 -18.49
CA HIS A 320 21.11 -19.11 -19.55
C HIS A 320 20.73 -20.54 -19.11
N SER A 321 21.57 -21.19 -18.30
CA SER A 321 21.42 -22.60 -17.93
C SER A 321 21.88 -22.87 -16.51
N LEU A 322 21.18 -23.76 -15.81
CA LEU A 322 21.55 -24.29 -14.50
C LEU A 322 22.08 -25.71 -14.65
N THR A 323 23.19 -26.03 -13.98
CA THR A 323 23.77 -27.38 -14.01
C THR A 323 24.00 -27.91 -12.60
N SER A 324 23.83 -29.22 -12.40
CA SER A 324 24.09 -29.85 -11.10
C SER A 324 25.59 -29.81 -10.75
N ALA A 325 25.89 -29.61 -9.47
CA ALA A 325 27.24 -29.73 -8.91
C ALA A 325 27.16 -30.34 -7.50
N GLY A 326 26.94 -31.66 -7.42
CA GLY A 326 26.79 -32.36 -6.14
C GLY A 326 25.54 -31.90 -5.40
N GLU A 327 25.72 -31.34 -4.20
CA GLU A 327 24.64 -30.76 -3.39
C GLU A 327 24.28 -29.31 -3.76
N GLY A 328 24.88 -28.75 -4.82
CA GLY A 328 24.66 -27.37 -5.25
C GLY A 328 24.34 -27.23 -6.73
N VAL A 329 24.16 -25.98 -7.15
CA VAL A 329 23.89 -25.57 -8.53
C VAL A 329 25.06 -24.75 -9.04
N ARG A 330 25.66 -25.20 -10.14
CA ARG A 330 26.72 -24.49 -10.85
C ARG A 330 26.11 -23.48 -11.83
N LEU A 331 26.51 -22.22 -11.69
CA LEU A 331 26.19 -21.12 -12.59
C LEU A 331 27.44 -20.68 -13.35
N ARG A 332 27.29 -20.39 -14.64
CA ARG A 332 28.36 -19.91 -15.52
C ARG A 332 27.93 -18.63 -16.24
N TRP A 333 28.81 -17.64 -16.28
CA TRP A 333 28.57 -16.35 -16.93
C TRP A 333 29.86 -15.77 -17.53
N VAL A 334 29.75 -14.62 -18.21
CA VAL A 334 30.87 -13.89 -18.77
C VAL A 334 31.00 -12.53 -18.08
N GLU A 335 32.18 -12.23 -17.57
CA GLU A 335 32.60 -10.98 -16.93
C GLU A 335 34.14 -10.95 -16.96
N GLY A 336 34.73 -10.22 -17.91
CA GLY A 336 36.19 -10.29 -18.13
C GLY A 336 36.70 -11.72 -18.42
N GLY A 337 35.92 -12.48 -19.19
CA GLY A 337 36.11 -13.92 -19.43
C GLY A 337 35.05 -14.80 -18.78
N VAL A 338 35.17 -16.13 -18.95
CA VAL A 338 34.19 -17.09 -18.40
C VAL A 338 34.40 -17.28 -16.91
N LYS A 339 33.36 -17.00 -16.11
CA LYS A 339 33.31 -17.23 -14.66
C LYS A 339 32.37 -18.38 -14.32
N GLU A 340 32.67 -19.09 -13.25
CA GLU A 340 31.85 -20.20 -12.75
C GLU A 340 31.84 -20.21 -11.22
N GLU A 341 30.67 -20.40 -10.63
CA GLU A 341 30.49 -20.49 -9.18
C GLU A 341 29.38 -21.50 -8.83
N VAL A 342 29.55 -22.20 -7.71
CA VAL A 342 28.56 -23.15 -7.17
C VAL A 342 27.81 -22.49 -6.02
N PHE A 343 26.48 -22.57 -6.07
CA PHE A 343 25.54 -22.04 -5.08
C PHE A 343 24.76 -23.19 -4.43
N ASP A 344 24.53 -23.09 -3.12
CA ASP A 344 23.78 -24.11 -2.38
C ASP A 344 22.26 -23.99 -2.62
N LEU A 345 21.81 -22.80 -3.00
CA LEU A 345 20.41 -22.51 -3.32
C LEU A 345 20.30 -21.47 -4.42
N VAL A 346 19.36 -21.66 -5.34
CA VAL A 346 19.03 -20.71 -6.41
C VAL A 346 17.57 -20.29 -6.30
N VAL A 347 17.30 -18.99 -6.35
CA VAL A 347 15.97 -18.39 -6.25
C VAL A 347 15.57 -17.79 -7.60
N LEU A 348 14.54 -18.34 -8.23
CA LEU A 348 13.95 -17.82 -9.45
C LEU A 348 13.03 -16.64 -9.12
N SER A 349 13.41 -15.43 -9.55
CA SER A 349 12.57 -14.24 -9.38
C SER A 349 11.51 -14.19 -10.47
N LEU A 350 10.34 -14.77 -10.17
CA LEU A 350 9.27 -15.01 -11.12
C LEU A 350 8.57 -13.71 -11.55
N GLY A 351 8.25 -13.63 -12.85
CA GLY A 351 7.45 -12.57 -13.42
C GLY A 351 5.96 -12.67 -13.10
N LEU A 352 5.26 -11.53 -13.17
CA LEU A 352 3.81 -11.43 -13.02
C LEU A 352 3.12 -11.78 -14.35
N ALA A 353 2.03 -12.52 -14.27
CA ALA A 353 1.12 -12.84 -15.36
C ALA A 353 -0.31 -12.42 -14.99
N PRO A 354 -1.21 -12.26 -15.97
CA PRO A 354 -2.64 -12.18 -15.69
C PRO A 354 -3.09 -13.38 -14.84
N PRO A 355 -4.10 -13.22 -13.98
CA PRO A 355 -4.64 -14.35 -13.23
C PRO A 355 -5.12 -15.44 -14.20
N ALA A 356 -4.94 -16.72 -13.85
CA ALA A 356 -5.29 -17.84 -14.74
C ALA A 356 -6.75 -17.85 -15.24
N PHE A 357 -7.67 -17.23 -14.50
CA PHE A 357 -9.09 -17.09 -14.86
C PHE A 357 -9.42 -15.74 -15.53
N GLY A 358 -8.42 -14.90 -15.80
CA GLY A 358 -8.56 -13.54 -16.30
C GLY A 358 -9.30 -13.48 -17.64
N ASP A 359 -8.93 -14.35 -18.60
CA ASP A 359 -9.57 -14.39 -19.92
C ASP A 359 -11.07 -14.74 -19.82
N LYS A 360 -11.40 -15.72 -18.97
CA LYS A 360 -12.80 -16.08 -18.69
C LYS A 360 -13.56 -14.92 -18.05
N LEU A 361 -12.96 -14.22 -17.09
CA LEU A 361 -13.57 -13.05 -16.45
C LEU A 361 -13.84 -11.93 -17.47
N LEU A 362 -12.86 -11.61 -18.32
CA LEU A 362 -13.01 -10.60 -19.36
C LEU A 362 -14.09 -10.98 -20.38
N ALA A 363 -14.13 -12.25 -20.80
CA ALA A 363 -15.17 -12.77 -21.70
C ALA A 363 -16.57 -12.66 -21.07
N ASN A 364 -16.73 -13.07 -19.81
CA ASN A 364 -18.00 -12.98 -19.08
C ASN A 364 -18.49 -11.54 -18.91
N LEU A 365 -17.56 -10.57 -18.89
CA LEU A 365 -17.85 -9.14 -18.81
C LEU A 365 -17.86 -8.44 -20.16
N GLY A 366 -17.70 -9.17 -21.28
CA GLY A 366 -17.64 -8.60 -22.63
C GLY A 366 -16.56 -7.53 -22.80
N ILE A 367 -15.39 -7.72 -22.19
CA ILE A 367 -14.23 -6.82 -22.29
C ILE A 367 -13.15 -7.53 -23.12
N PRO A 368 -12.56 -6.88 -24.14
CA PRO A 368 -11.47 -7.49 -24.90
C PRO A 368 -10.21 -7.64 -24.03
N ALA A 369 -9.39 -8.64 -24.32
CA ALA A 369 -8.08 -8.76 -23.69
C ALA A 369 -7.18 -7.58 -24.09
N GLY A 370 -6.53 -6.98 -23.10
CA GLY A 370 -5.55 -5.92 -23.30
C GLY A 370 -4.16 -6.48 -23.62
N PRO A 371 -3.13 -5.62 -23.59
CA PRO A 371 -1.76 -6.03 -23.87
C PRO A 371 -1.31 -7.21 -23.01
N PHE A 372 -0.80 -8.26 -23.66
CA PHE A 372 -0.24 -9.46 -23.03
C PHE A 372 -1.22 -10.23 -22.12
N GLY A 373 -2.52 -10.14 -22.40
CA GLY A 373 -3.58 -10.84 -21.64
C GLY A 373 -4.00 -10.13 -20.35
N PHE A 374 -3.44 -8.96 -20.04
CA PHE A 374 -3.92 -8.13 -18.94
C PHE A 374 -5.22 -7.42 -19.32
N CYS A 375 -5.96 -6.90 -18.34
CA CYS A 375 -7.16 -6.13 -18.60
C CYS A 375 -6.80 -4.77 -19.24
N PRO A 376 -7.52 -4.33 -20.29
CA PRO A 376 -7.29 -3.03 -20.89
C PRO A 376 -7.61 -1.91 -19.89
N GLN A 377 -6.86 -0.81 -19.99
CA GLN A 377 -7.05 0.37 -19.16
C GLN A 377 -6.83 1.63 -19.99
N GLU A 378 -7.74 2.59 -19.88
CA GLU A 378 -7.61 3.91 -20.48
C GLU A 378 -6.34 4.65 -20.02
N PHE A 379 -5.83 5.57 -20.84
CA PHE A 379 -4.57 6.26 -20.52
C PHE A 379 -4.72 7.20 -19.31
N ALA A 380 -5.73 8.07 -19.34
CA ALA A 380 -5.95 9.11 -18.34
C ALA A 380 -6.83 8.65 -17.17
N GLY A 381 -7.20 7.37 -17.08
CA GLY A 381 -8.15 6.87 -16.08
C GLY A 381 -8.08 5.37 -15.85
N THR A 382 -9.12 4.86 -15.20
CA THR A 382 -9.20 3.45 -14.77
C THR A 382 -10.28 2.66 -15.52
N GLY A 383 -10.96 3.30 -16.48
CA GLY A 383 -11.93 2.64 -17.35
C GLY A 383 -11.33 1.53 -18.19
N THR A 384 -12.11 0.49 -18.42
CA THR A 384 -11.74 -0.67 -19.26
C THR A 384 -12.09 -0.50 -20.75
N GLY A 385 -12.63 0.66 -21.12
CA GLY A 385 -13.28 0.90 -22.42
C GLY A 385 -14.76 0.48 -22.46
N ARG A 386 -15.25 -0.33 -21.50
CA ARG A 386 -16.68 -0.58 -21.28
C ARG A 386 -17.21 0.37 -20.21
N PRO A 387 -18.16 1.28 -20.52
CA PRO A 387 -18.67 2.27 -19.55
C PRO A 387 -19.22 1.62 -18.28
N GLY A 388 -18.87 2.17 -17.12
CA GLY A 388 -19.27 1.64 -15.80
C GLY A 388 -18.43 0.46 -15.29
N ILE A 389 -17.42 -0.02 -16.05
CA ILE A 389 -16.48 -1.05 -15.61
C ILE A 389 -15.05 -0.51 -15.59
N PHE A 390 -14.43 -0.61 -14.42
CA PHE A 390 -13.11 -0.07 -14.11
C PHE A 390 -12.13 -1.19 -13.73
N VAL A 391 -10.84 -0.92 -13.82
CA VAL A 391 -9.77 -1.85 -13.43
C VAL A 391 -8.69 -1.17 -12.61
N ALA A 392 -8.16 -1.88 -11.62
CA ALA A 392 -7.03 -1.42 -10.84
C ALA A 392 -6.12 -2.58 -10.38
N GLY A 393 -4.93 -2.20 -9.92
CA GLY A 393 -3.92 -3.12 -9.42
C GLY A 393 -3.24 -3.89 -10.53
N THR A 394 -2.69 -5.05 -10.19
CA THR A 394 -1.85 -5.83 -11.11
C THR A 394 -2.61 -6.42 -12.30
N PHE A 395 -3.95 -6.40 -12.29
CA PHE A 395 -4.74 -6.88 -13.42
C PHE A 395 -4.73 -5.91 -14.61
N ALA A 396 -4.52 -4.61 -14.37
CA ALA A 396 -4.26 -3.61 -15.41
C ALA A 396 -2.80 -3.66 -15.92
N GLY A 397 -1.91 -4.38 -15.24
CA GLY A 397 -0.52 -4.54 -15.64
C GLY A 397 0.45 -4.60 -14.45
N PRO A 398 1.71 -5.02 -14.67
CA PRO A 398 2.67 -5.29 -13.59
C PRO A 398 3.08 -4.04 -12.81
N LYS A 399 2.85 -4.07 -11.49
CA LYS A 399 3.14 -2.96 -10.57
C LYS A 399 3.28 -3.44 -9.13
N ASP A 400 3.80 -2.59 -8.27
CA ASP A 400 3.96 -2.85 -6.84
C ASP A 400 2.74 -2.43 -6.01
N ILE A 401 2.80 -2.62 -4.69
CA ILE A 401 1.71 -2.29 -3.75
C ILE A 401 1.33 -0.80 -3.78
N PRO A 402 2.26 0.17 -3.65
CA PRO A 402 1.93 1.60 -3.71
C PRO A 402 1.14 1.99 -4.97
N GLU A 403 1.61 1.55 -6.14
CA GLU A 403 0.94 1.90 -7.40
C GLU A 403 -0.42 1.20 -7.50
N ALA A 404 -0.55 -0.05 -7.04
CA ALA A 404 -1.82 -0.77 -7.01
C ALA A 404 -2.86 -0.11 -6.08
N VAL A 405 -2.44 0.33 -4.89
CA VAL A 405 -3.28 1.06 -3.92
C VAL A 405 -3.69 2.43 -4.48
N THR A 406 -2.75 3.14 -5.10
CA THR A 406 -3.02 4.44 -5.74
C THR A 406 -4.04 4.29 -6.87
N GLU A 407 -3.84 3.32 -7.76
CA GLU A 407 -4.73 3.07 -8.90
C GLU A 407 -6.13 2.63 -8.46
N ALA A 408 -6.23 1.80 -7.41
CA ALA A 408 -7.53 1.42 -6.84
C ALA A 408 -8.26 2.64 -6.27
N THR A 409 -7.54 3.52 -5.57
CA THR A 409 -8.09 4.75 -5.00
C THR A 409 -8.48 5.75 -6.10
N ALA A 410 -7.77 5.79 -7.23
CA ALA A 410 -8.17 6.57 -8.40
C ALA A 410 -9.49 6.06 -8.99
N ALA A 411 -9.66 4.74 -9.11
CA ALA A 411 -10.90 4.13 -9.58
C ALA A 411 -12.09 4.45 -8.67
N VAL A 412 -11.87 4.50 -7.36
CA VAL A 412 -12.89 4.94 -6.39
C VAL A 412 -13.40 6.35 -6.72
N GLY A 413 -12.51 7.29 -7.03
CA GLY A 413 -12.89 8.66 -7.40
C GLY A 413 -13.71 8.71 -8.69
N GLU A 414 -13.32 7.92 -9.70
CA GLU A 414 -14.06 7.81 -10.96
C GLU A 414 -15.45 7.18 -10.77
N ILE A 415 -15.55 6.12 -9.96
CA ILE A 415 -16.82 5.48 -9.60
C ILE A 415 -17.71 6.45 -8.80
N SER A 416 -17.13 7.19 -7.85
CA SER A 416 -17.84 8.19 -7.06
C SER A 416 -18.42 9.33 -7.90
N SER A 417 -17.68 9.76 -8.93
CA SER A 417 -18.17 10.71 -9.93
C SER A 417 -19.29 10.08 -10.77
N TRP A 418 -19.07 8.87 -11.27
CA TRP A 418 -20.03 8.12 -12.08
C TRP A 418 -21.37 7.90 -11.37
N LEU A 419 -21.35 7.57 -10.08
CA LEU A 419 -22.53 7.26 -9.26
C LEU A 419 -22.97 8.40 -8.34
N ARG A 420 -22.50 9.63 -8.60
CA ARG A 420 -22.75 10.80 -7.72
C ARG A 420 -24.23 10.98 -7.36
N GLU A 421 -25.13 10.80 -8.32
CA GLU A 421 -26.58 11.04 -8.15
C GLU A 421 -27.27 10.06 -7.20
N VAL A 422 -26.67 8.89 -7.00
CA VAL A 422 -27.25 7.78 -6.22
C VAL A 422 -26.42 7.44 -4.98
N ARG A 423 -25.46 8.31 -4.65
CA ARG A 423 -24.68 8.24 -3.41
C ARG A 423 -25.64 8.27 -2.20
N GLY A 424 -25.38 7.43 -1.21
CA GLY A 424 -26.17 7.34 0.03
C GLY A 424 -27.44 6.49 -0.10
N THR A 425 -27.92 6.16 -1.30
CA THR A 425 -29.23 5.50 -1.50
C THR A 425 -29.33 4.06 -0.99
N ARG A 426 -28.19 3.36 -0.89
CA ARG A 426 -28.10 1.95 -0.44
C ARG A 426 -27.33 1.79 0.88
N VAL A 427 -26.92 2.89 1.49
CA VAL A 427 -26.07 2.89 2.69
C VAL A 427 -26.89 2.53 3.92
N VAL A 428 -26.39 1.58 4.70
CA VAL A 428 -26.90 1.23 6.01
C VAL A 428 -26.28 2.18 7.05
N THR A 429 -27.09 3.08 7.59
CA THR A 429 -26.67 3.98 8.67
C THR A 429 -26.90 3.30 10.02
N PRO A 430 -25.92 3.30 10.93
CA PRO A 430 -26.10 2.75 12.27
C PRO A 430 -27.18 3.50 13.05
N SER A 431 -28.15 2.77 13.60
CA SER A 431 -29.07 3.27 14.62
C SER A 431 -28.71 2.65 15.96
N TYR A 432 -28.49 3.49 16.96
CA TYR A 432 -28.18 3.07 18.33
C TYR A 432 -29.31 3.45 19.27
N PRO A 433 -29.61 2.64 20.31
CA PRO A 433 -30.58 3.01 21.33
C PRO A 433 -30.09 4.22 22.15
N PRO A 434 -31.00 4.92 22.87
CA PRO A 434 -30.63 6.02 23.77
C PRO A 434 -29.58 5.61 24.81
N PRO A 435 -28.74 6.54 25.29
CA PRO A 435 -27.77 6.25 26.35
C PRO A 435 -28.42 5.66 27.60
N LEU A 436 -27.81 4.62 28.16
CA LEU A 436 -28.27 4.02 29.43
C LEU A 436 -28.03 4.99 30.60
N GLU A 437 -28.99 5.04 31.53
CA GLU A 437 -28.77 5.66 32.84
C GLU A 437 -27.75 4.84 33.64
N LEU A 438 -26.67 5.50 34.08
CA LEU A 438 -25.58 4.86 34.78
C LEU A 438 -25.71 5.09 36.28
N ALA A 439 -25.62 4.03 37.07
CA ALA A 439 -25.41 4.15 38.52
C ALA A 439 -24.05 4.79 38.82
N ASP A 440 -23.95 5.51 39.95
CA ASP A 440 -22.73 6.18 40.40
C ASP A 440 -21.60 5.19 40.73
N GLU A 441 -21.96 4.05 41.33
CA GLU A 441 -21.00 3.00 41.68
C GLU A 441 -20.55 2.19 40.44
N PRO A 442 -19.26 1.86 40.30
CA PRO A 442 -18.79 0.98 39.24
C PRO A 442 -19.39 -0.42 39.31
N ARG A 443 -20.07 -0.81 38.23
CA ARG A 443 -20.65 -2.14 37.99
C ARG A 443 -19.99 -2.75 36.77
N ILE A 444 -18.93 -3.50 37.01
CA ILE A 444 -17.97 -3.95 36.00
C ILE A 444 -18.34 -5.36 35.55
N GLY A 445 -18.47 -5.55 34.24
CA GLY A 445 -18.48 -6.87 33.60
C GLY A 445 -17.09 -7.25 33.14
N VAL A 446 -16.64 -8.47 33.42
CA VAL A 446 -15.37 -9.00 32.94
C VAL A 446 -15.60 -10.19 32.01
N VAL A 447 -15.08 -10.12 30.79
CA VAL A 447 -15.05 -11.24 29.86
C VAL A 447 -13.61 -11.72 29.71
N VAL A 448 -13.35 -12.99 30.01
CA VAL A 448 -12.05 -13.61 29.76
C VAL A 448 -12.16 -14.55 28.57
N CYS A 449 -11.32 -14.34 27.56
CA CYS A 449 -11.39 -15.05 26.29
C CYS A 449 -10.41 -16.24 26.25
N ASP A 450 -10.87 -17.40 25.78
CA ASP A 450 -9.98 -18.55 25.49
C ASP A 450 -9.21 -18.36 24.17
N CYS A 451 -9.85 -17.71 23.20
CA CYS A 451 -9.34 -17.58 21.83
C CYS A 451 -8.95 -18.95 21.23
N GLY A 452 -9.76 -19.98 21.51
CA GLY A 452 -9.45 -21.37 21.18
C GLY A 452 -8.30 -21.88 22.03
N THR A 453 -7.23 -22.37 21.41
CA THR A 453 -5.99 -22.77 22.09
C THR A 453 -4.99 -21.63 22.24
N ASN A 454 -5.24 -20.45 21.64
CA ASN A 454 -4.25 -19.37 21.65
C ASN A 454 -4.02 -18.76 23.02
N ILE A 455 -5.06 -18.64 23.85
CA ILE A 455 -4.92 -18.18 25.25
C ILE A 455 -5.02 -19.40 26.17
N ARG A 456 -6.10 -20.18 26.05
CA ARG A 456 -6.34 -21.35 26.91
C ARG A 456 -5.28 -22.45 26.82
N GLY A 457 -4.50 -22.51 25.74
CA GLY A 457 -3.40 -23.47 25.60
C GLY A 457 -2.22 -23.23 26.55
N VAL A 458 -2.13 -22.03 27.13
CA VAL A 458 -1.08 -21.67 28.10
C VAL A 458 -1.68 -21.08 29.37
N VAL A 459 -2.59 -20.11 29.27
CA VAL A 459 -3.22 -19.46 30.42
C VAL A 459 -4.41 -20.29 30.89
N LYS A 460 -4.48 -20.56 32.19
CA LYS A 460 -5.63 -21.23 32.82
C LYS A 460 -6.81 -20.27 32.97
N VAL A 461 -7.54 -20.06 31.88
CA VAL A 461 -8.64 -19.09 31.79
C VAL A 461 -9.69 -19.21 32.91
N PRO A 462 -10.15 -20.42 33.33
CA PRO A 462 -11.11 -20.53 34.42
C PRO A 462 -10.63 -19.89 35.72
N GLU A 463 -9.34 -20.00 36.04
CA GLU A 463 -8.76 -19.40 37.25
C GLU A 463 -8.73 -17.87 37.17
N VAL A 464 -8.47 -17.31 35.98
CA VAL A 464 -8.54 -15.85 35.75
C VAL A 464 -9.98 -15.35 35.92
N VAL A 465 -10.99 -16.13 35.50
CA VAL A 465 -12.41 -15.77 35.68
C VAL A 465 -12.81 -15.80 37.15
N VAL A 466 -12.41 -16.82 37.90
CA VAL A 466 -12.67 -16.92 39.35
C VAL A 466 -12.02 -15.75 40.08
N PHE A 467 -10.75 -15.46 39.78
CA PHE A 467 -10.05 -14.30 40.31
C PHE A 467 -10.76 -12.98 39.97
N ALA A 468 -11.18 -12.79 38.71
CA ALA A 468 -11.87 -11.57 38.30
C ALA A 468 -13.16 -11.30 39.09
N ARG A 469 -13.89 -12.33 39.51
CA ARG A 469 -15.11 -12.18 40.34
C ARG A 469 -14.85 -11.62 41.73
N GLN A 470 -13.63 -11.78 42.23
CA GLN A 470 -13.24 -11.31 43.57
C GLN A 470 -12.78 -9.84 43.55
N LEU A 471 -12.58 -9.26 42.37
CA LEU A 471 -12.10 -7.89 42.23
C LEU A 471 -13.20 -6.87 42.57
N PRO A 472 -12.85 -5.74 43.23
CA PRO A 472 -13.81 -4.70 43.58
C PRO A 472 -14.61 -4.17 42.39
N GLY A 473 -15.92 -4.05 42.55
CA GLY A 473 -16.84 -3.53 41.53
C GLY A 473 -17.20 -4.52 40.42
N VAL A 474 -16.63 -5.73 40.39
CA VAL A 474 -16.99 -6.76 39.42
C VAL A 474 -18.29 -7.45 39.85
N VAL A 475 -19.36 -7.23 39.08
CA VAL A 475 -20.69 -7.79 39.36
C VAL A 475 -21.03 -8.97 38.45
N TRP A 476 -20.25 -9.15 37.38
CA TRP A 476 -20.40 -10.26 36.45
C TRP A 476 -19.04 -10.58 35.82
N ALA A 477 -18.65 -11.84 35.86
CA ALA A 477 -17.48 -12.30 35.10
C ALA A 477 -17.75 -13.65 34.45
N ARG A 478 -17.36 -13.76 33.18
CA ARG A 478 -17.64 -14.93 32.36
C ARG A 478 -16.48 -15.27 31.45
N GLU A 479 -16.28 -16.57 31.31
CA GLU A 479 -15.46 -17.16 30.27
C GLU A 479 -16.21 -17.16 28.92
N CYS A 480 -15.52 -16.71 27.87
CA CYS A 480 -15.98 -16.83 26.50
C CYS A 480 -14.93 -17.57 25.67
N LEU A 481 -15.35 -18.61 24.97
CA LEU A 481 -14.44 -19.34 24.09
C LEU A 481 -13.83 -18.41 23.01
N TYR A 482 -14.66 -17.53 22.42
CA TYR A 482 -14.23 -16.45 21.54
C TYR A 482 -15.03 -15.19 21.84
N ALA A 483 -14.48 -14.27 22.63
CA ALA A 483 -15.19 -13.04 23.01
C ALA A 483 -15.64 -12.18 21.81
N CYS A 484 -14.92 -12.26 20.69
CA CYS A 484 -15.24 -11.52 19.46
C CYS A 484 -16.36 -12.15 18.61
N SER A 485 -16.80 -13.38 18.90
CA SER A 485 -17.86 -14.03 18.13
C SER A 485 -19.21 -13.32 18.31
N GLN A 486 -20.09 -13.42 17.31
CA GLN A 486 -21.41 -12.80 17.34
C GLN A 486 -22.24 -13.30 18.54
N ASP A 487 -22.21 -14.61 18.81
CA ASP A 487 -22.84 -15.20 20.00
C ASP A 487 -22.34 -14.57 21.31
N SER A 488 -21.02 -14.42 21.45
CA SER A 488 -20.42 -13.83 22.65
C SER A 488 -20.78 -12.36 22.78
N GLN A 489 -20.84 -11.61 21.69
CA GLN A 489 -21.31 -10.22 21.69
C GLN A 489 -22.77 -10.14 22.14
N GLN A 490 -23.65 -11.04 21.69
CA GLN A 490 -25.04 -11.08 22.17
C GLN A 490 -25.12 -11.41 23.67
N VAL A 491 -24.27 -12.31 24.16
CA VAL A 491 -24.15 -12.61 25.59
C VAL A 491 -23.70 -11.37 26.37
N ILE A 492 -22.69 -10.64 25.87
CA ILE A 492 -22.19 -9.41 26.49
C ILE A 492 -23.29 -8.35 26.54
N LYS A 493 -23.99 -8.12 25.43
CA LYS A 493 -25.11 -7.17 25.35
C LYS A 493 -26.22 -7.51 26.36
N LYS A 494 -26.62 -8.78 26.43
CA LYS A 494 -27.59 -9.25 27.44
C LYS A 494 -27.09 -9.06 28.87
N ALA A 495 -25.79 -9.31 29.11
CA ALA A 495 -25.20 -9.13 30.43
C ALA A 495 -25.18 -7.64 30.85
N VAL A 496 -24.85 -6.73 29.93
CA VAL A 496 -24.88 -5.28 30.16
C VAL A 496 -26.25 -4.85 30.68
N LEU A 497 -27.31 -5.26 29.99
CA LEU A 497 -28.68 -4.91 30.37
C LEU A 497 -29.12 -5.63 31.65
N ARG A 498 -28.93 -6.95 31.74
CA ARG A 498 -29.43 -7.77 32.87
C ARG A 498 -28.75 -7.43 34.20
N HIS A 499 -27.44 -7.23 34.19
CA HIS A 499 -26.67 -6.96 35.40
C HIS A 499 -26.48 -5.46 35.66
N ARG A 500 -27.06 -4.59 34.81
CA ARG A 500 -26.88 -3.13 34.84
C ARG A 500 -25.41 -2.76 34.87
N LEU A 501 -24.63 -3.33 33.95
CA LEU A 501 -23.20 -3.04 33.85
C LEU A 501 -23.02 -1.63 33.31
N ASN A 502 -22.17 -0.84 33.96
CA ASN A 502 -21.79 0.49 33.47
C ASN A 502 -20.34 0.51 32.98
N ARG A 503 -19.57 -0.59 33.10
CA ARG A 503 -18.21 -0.74 32.55
C ARG A 503 -18.02 -2.16 32.01
N LEU A 504 -17.22 -2.31 30.96
CA LEU A 504 -16.83 -3.61 30.42
C LEU A 504 -15.30 -3.75 30.36
N VAL A 505 -14.78 -4.87 30.86
CA VAL A 505 -13.38 -5.27 30.72
C VAL A 505 -13.32 -6.53 29.87
N VAL A 506 -12.59 -6.48 28.76
CA VAL A 506 -12.36 -7.65 27.91
C VAL A 506 -10.90 -8.08 28.02
N VAL A 507 -10.68 -9.23 28.64
CA VAL A 507 -9.37 -9.85 28.87
C VAL A 507 -9.11 -10.86 27.76
N ALA A 508 -8.43 -10.44 26.70
CA ALA A 508 -8.33 -11.18 25.44
C ALA A 508 -7.07 -10.82 24.62
N CYS A 509 -7.27 -10.47 23.34
CA CYS A 509 -6.23 -10.09 22.39
C CYS A 509 -5.92 -8.59 22.40
N SER A 510 -5.03 -8.17 21.49
CA SER A 510 -4.64 -6.77 21.35
C SER A 510 -5.83 -5.82 21.13
N PRO A 511 -5.87 -4.67 21.85
CA PRO A 511 -6.86 -3.63 21.60
C PRO A 511 -6.75 -3.03 20.19
N ARG A 512 -5.59 -3.15 19.52
CA ARG A 512 -5.41 -2.68 18.14
C ARG A 512 -6.31 -3.45 17.15
N THR A 513 -6.69 -4.67 17.49
CA THR A 513 -7.48 -5.54 16.61
C THR A 513 -8.98 -5.39 16.87
N HIS A 514 -9.43 -5.56 18.12
CA HIS A 514 -10.86 -5.71 18.42
C HIS A 514 -11.45 -4.61 19.31
N ARG A 515 -10.71 -3.55 19.69
CA ARG A 515 -11.30 -2.44 20.45
C ARG A 515 -12.51 -1.82 19.76
N PRO A 516 -12.47 -1.51 18.45
CA PRO A 516 -13.65 -0.93 17.82
C PRO A 516 -14.84 -1.90 17.80
N LEU A 517 -14.63 -3.22 17.93
CA LEU A 517 -15.69 -4.24 17.96
C LEU A 517 -16.47 -4.13 19.25
N PHE A 518 -15.77 -4.20 20.37
CA PHE A 518 -16.41 -4.12 21.66
C PHE A 518 -16.99 -2.72 21.91
N ARG A 519 -16.39 -1.65 21.37
CA ARG A 519 -17.00 -0.30 21.39
C ARG A 519 -18.36 -0.28 20.69
N GLU A 520 -18.45 -0.87 19.51
CA GLU A 520 -19.71 -1.00 18.76
C GLU A 520 -20.72 -1.88 19.51
N THR A 521 -20.29 -3.01 20.07
CA THR A 521 -21.13 -3.89 20.92
C THR A 521 -21.75 -3.13 22.11
N LEU A 522 -21.00 -2.21 22.73
CA LEU A 522 -21.52 -1.37 23.82
C LEU A 522 -22.52 -0.33 23.31
N GLN A 523 -22.22 0.32 22.19
CA GLN A 523 -23.13 1.31 21.58
C GLN A 523 -24.48 0.68 21.18
N GLU A 524 -24.49 -0.57 20.71
CA GLU A 524 -25.71 -1.31 20.35
C GLU A 524 -26.68 -1.55 21.52
N VAL A 525 -26.24 -1.38 22.76
CA VAL A 525 -27.08 -1.44 23.97
C VAL A 525 -27.17 -0.10 24.71
N GLY A 526 -26.66 0.97 24.11
CA GLY A 526 -26.73 2.33 24.69
C GLY A 526 -25.66 2.60 25.74
N LEU A 527 -24.67 1.71 25.92
CA LEU A 527 -23.54 1.98 26.81
C LEU A 527 -22.45 2.77 26.07
N ASN A 528 -21.94 3.82 26.70
CA ASN A 528 -20.91 4.67 26.09
C ASN A 528 -19.66 3.84 25.72
N PRO A 529 -19.13 3.94 24.47
CA PRO A 529 -18.04 3.08 23.98
C PRO A 529 -16.71 3.29 24.73
N TYR A 530 -16.53 4.41 25.43
CA TYR A 530 -15.32 4.70 26.20
C TYR A 530 -15.36 4.13 27.62
N LEU A 531 -16.43 3.42 27.98
CA LEU A 531 -16.57 2.65 29.21
C LEU A 531 -16.05 1.20 29.06
N LEU A 532 -15.17 1.00 28.07
CA LEU A 532 -14.50 -0.25 27.74
C LEU A 532 -13.01 -0.17 28.12
N GLU A 533 -12.51 -1.18 28.82
CA GLU A 533 -11.08 -1.47 28.93
C GLU A 533 -10.77 -2.82 28.28
N MET A 534 -9.68 -2.90 27.52
CA MET A 534 -9.20 -4.16 26.95
C MET A 534 -7.85 -4.53 27.51
N VAL A 535 -7.75 -5.73 28.07
CA VAL A 535 -6.53 -6.29 28.65
C VAL A 535 -5.98 -7.35 27.70
N ASN A 536 -4.75 -7.16 27.23
CA ASN A 536 -4.10 -8.07 26.29
C ASN A 536 -3.38 -9.19 27.07
N ILE A 537 -3.96 -10.38 27.08
CA ILE A 537 -3.37 -11.60 27.66
C ILE A 537 -2.98 -12.63 26.59
N ARG A 538 -3.09 -12.29 25.32
CA ARG A 538 -2.65 -13.16 24.22
C ARG A 538 -1.25 -12.78 23.77
N ASP A 539 -1.16 -11.70 23.01
CA ASP A 539 0.07 -11.23 22.38
C ASP A 539 1.09 -10.81 23.45
N HIS A 540 0.64 -10.33 24.63
CA HIS A 540 1.52 -9.91 25.74
C HIS A 540 1.65 -10.95 26.85
N CYS A 541 1.02 -12.12 26.73
CA CYS A 541 1.08 -13.16 27.76
C CYS A 541 1.13 -14.57 27.13
N SER A 542 0.02 -15.16 26.72
CA SER A 542 -0.01 -16.57 26.29
C SER A 542 0.90 -16.91 25.12
N TRP A 543 1.15 -15.99 24.18
CA TRP A 543 2.03 -16.25 23.02
C TRP A 543 3.52 -16.11 23.31
N VAL A 544 3.88 -15.44 24.40
CA VAL A 544 5.28 -15.13 24.73
C VAL A 544 5.79 -15.86 25.97
N HIS A 545 4.92 -16.66 26.60
CA HIS A 545 5.24 -17.45 27.77
C HIS A 545 4.91 -18.92 27.50
N SER A 546 5.77 -19.81 27.97
CA SER A 546 5.57 -21.26 27.91
C SER A 546 5.14 -21.87 29.24
N ASP A 547 5.41 -21.21 30.37
CA ASP A 547 4.99 -21.64 31.71
C ASP A 547 3.53 -21.24 32.00
N PRO A 548 2.61 -22.21 32.13
CA PRO A 548 1.20 -21.95 32.40
C PRO A 548 0.93 -21.23 33.73
N GLU A 549 1.70 -21.51 34.79
CA GLU A 549 1.45 -20.91 36.10
C GLU A 549 1.87 -19.43 36.10
N ALA A 550 3.08 -19.14 35.62
CA ALA A 550 3.56 -17.77 35.49
C ALA A 550 2.70 -16.95 34.51
N ALA A 551 2.26 -17.56 33.40
CA ALA A 551 1.35 -16.90 32.46
C ALA A 551 -0.02 -16.62 33.08
N THR A 552 -0.56 -17.54 33.89
CA THR A 552 -1.86 -17.36 34.57
C THR A 552 -1.78 -16.27 35.63
N ALA A 553 -0.74 -16.27 36.47
CA ALA A 553 -0.49 -15.22 37.45
C ALA A 553 -0.34 -13.84 36.79
N LYS A 554 0.41 -13.75 35.67
CA LYS A 554 0.51 -12.52 34.88
C LYS A 554 -0.84 -12.10 34.32
N ALA A 555 -1.65 -13.03 33.80
CA ALA A 555 -2.98 -12.73 33.27
C ALA A 555 -3.94 -12.20 34.35
N GLN A 556 -3.89 -12.75 35.57
CA GLN A 556 -4.64 -12.25 36.73
C GLN A 556 -4.20 -10.83 37.11
N ALA A 557 -2.89 -10.56 37.20
CA ALA A 557 -2.36 -9.23 37.49
C ALA A 557 -2.77 -8.19 36.43
N LEU A 558 -2.70 -8.55 35.15
CA LEU A 558 -3.17 -7.70 34.06
C LEU A 558 -4.69 -7.48 34.10
N CYS A 559 -5.46 -8.49 34.49
CA CYS A 559 -6.91 -8.35 34.69
C CYS A 559 -7.23 -7.36 35.82
N ALA A 560 -6.57 -7.48 36.98
CA ALA A 560 -6.71 -6.56 38.09
C ALA A 560 -6.38 -5.11 37.72
N MET A 561 -5.28 -4.91 36.98
CA MET A 561 -4.90 -3.62 36.41
C MET A 561 -6.02 -3.03 35.54
N GLY A 562 -6.59 -3.83 34.63
CA GLY A 562 -7.67 -3.40 33.75
C GLY A 562 -8.96 -3.07 34.50
N VAL A 563 -9.36 -3.89 35.47
CA VAL A 563 -10.55 -3.66 36.30
C VAL A 563 -10.41 -2.39 37.14
N ALA A 564 -9.26 -2.19 37.78
CA ALA A 564 -8.99 -1.00 38.58
C ALA A 564 -9.04 0.28 37.74
N LYS A 565 -8.52 0.25 36.50
CA LYS A 565 -8.64 1.35 35.55
C LYS A 565 -10.10 1.57 35.11
N ALA A 566 -10.80 0.48 34.77
CA ALA A 566 -12.18 0.52 34.30
C ALA A 566 -13.14 1.15 35.33
N ALA A 567 -12.90 0.89 36.62
CA ALA A 567 -13.65 1.49 37.73
C ALA A 567 -13.60 3.03 37.74
N ARG A 568 -12.59 3.63 37.10
CA ARG A 568 -12.37 5.09 37.02
C ARG A 568 -12.64 5.67 35.63
N LEU A 569 -13.04 4.86 34.65
CA LEU A 569 -13.43 5.36 33.33
C LEU A 569 -14.66 6.26 33.45
N LYS A 570 -14.77 7.22 32.53
CA LYS A 570 -15.91 8.13 32.41
C LYS A 570 -16.45 8.07 30.99
N PRO A 571 -17.76 8.29 30.77
CA PRO A 571 -18.29 8.38 29.43
C PRO A 571 -17.61 9.55 28.71
N LEU A 572 -17.17 9.32 27.47
CA LEU A 572 -16.58 10.36 26.63
C LEU A 572 -17.47 10.59 25.42
N SER A 573 -17.59 11.86 25.03
CA SER A 573 -18.28 12.27 23.81
C SER A 573 -17.23 12.86 22.87
N PRO A 574 -16.95 12.20 21.74
CA PRO A 574 -16.11 12.77 20.68
C PRO A 574 -16.65 14.12 20.24
N ALA A 575 -15.74 15.07 19.97
CA ALA A 575 -16.13 16.34 19.38
C ALA A 575 -16.60 16.10 17.94
N ARG A 576 -17.66 16.79 17.52
CA ARG A 576 -18.08 16.85 16.13
C ARG A 576 -17.89 18.26 15.61
N VAL A 577 -17.30 18.39 14.43
CA VAL A 577 -17.07 19.69 13.81
C VAL A 577 -17.54 19.64 12.36
N PRO A 578 -18.31 20.64 11.90
CA PRO A 578 -18.76 20.71 10.51
C PRO A 578 -17.56 20.82 9.57
N ILE A 579 -17.70 20.24 8.38
CA ILE A 579 -16.67 20.30 7.34
C ILE A 579 -16.97 21.46 6.40
N VAL A 580 -15.95 22.23 6.02
CA VAL A 580 -16.04 23.16 4.88
C VAL A 580 -15.95 22.31 3.60
N PRO A 581 -17.02 22.18 2.79
CA PRO A 581 -17.10 21.24 1.66
C PRO A 581 -16.38 21.78 0.41
N ARG A 582 -15.17 22.28 0.59
CA ARG A 582 -14.33 22.91 -0.43
C ARG A 582 -12.90 22.41 -0.32
N ALA A 583 -12.25 22.18 -1.44
CA ALA A 583 -10.84 21.84 -1.53
C ALA A 583 -9.99 23.01 -2.04
N LEU A 584 -8.74 23.09 -1.57
CA LEU A 584 -7.70 23.91 -2.18
C LEU A 584 -6.73 23.00 -2.93
N VAL A 585 -6.50 23.27 -4.21
CA VAL A 585 -5.47 22.60 -5.01
C VAL A 585 -4.35 23.61 -5.29
N VAL A 586 -3.12 23.27 -4.91
CA VAL A 586 -1.95 24.14 -5.06
C VAL A 586 -1.05 23.60 -6.18
N GLY A 587 -0.97 24.33 -7.29
CA GLY A 587 -0.23 23.98 -8.49
C GLY A 587 -1.17 23.61 -9.65
N GLY A 588 -1.11 24.36 -10.74
CA GLY A 588 -1.93 24.23 -11.94
C GLY A 588 -1.31 23.37 -13.04
N GLY A 589 -0.42 22.43 -12.71
CA GLY A 589 0.06 21.42 -13.66
C GLY A 589 -0.98 20.32 -13.91
N VAL A 590 -0.74 19.43 -14.88
CA VAL A 590 -1.67 18.31 -15.22
C VAL A 590 -2.15 17.49 -14.02
N ALA A 591 -1.31 17.28 -13.00
CA ALA A 591 -1.72 16.62 -11.76
C ALA A 591 -2.75 17.45 -10.98
N GLY A 592 -2.50 18.74 -10.77
CA GLY A 592 -3.44 19.62 -10.07
C GLY A 592 -4.73 19.86 -10.85
N LEU A 593 -4.65 20.01 -12.17
CA LEU A 593 -5.84 20.11 -13.04
C LEU A 593 -6.69 18.84 -12.96
N THR A 594 -6.07 17.67 -13.01
CA THR A 594 -6.76 16.38 -12.87
C THR A 594 -7.40 16.23 -11.49
N ALA A 595 -6.69 16.61 -10.41
CA ALA A 595 -7.22 16.55 -9.06
C ALA A 595 -8.43 17.49 -8.88
N ALA A 596 -8.34 18.72 -9.42
CA ALA A 596 -9.42 19.70 -9.39
C ALA A 596 -10.66 19.21 -10.15
N CYS A 597 -10.49 18.71 -11.38
CA CYS A 597 -11.58 18.10 -12.15
C CYS A 597 -12.21 16.92 -11.41
N SER A 598 -11.38 15.99 -10.90
CA SER A 598 -11.88 14.79 -10.21
C SER A 598 -12.69 15.12 -8.94
N LEU A 599 -12.26 16.13 -8.17
CA LEU A 599 -13.02 16.63 -7.02
C LEU A 599 -14.34 17.28 -7.46
N ALA A 600 -14.27 18.14 -8.47
CA ALA A 600 -15.41 18.91 -8.93
C ALA A 600 -16.50 18.03 -9.57
N ASP A 601 -16.09 17.02 -10.34
CA ASP A 601 -16.96 16.01 -10.94
C ASP A 601 -17.69 15.18 -9.85
N GLN A 602 -17.05 14.96 -8.68
CA GLN A 602 -17.66 14.31 -7.51
C GLN A 602 -18.60 15.23 -6.70
N GLY A 603 -18.67 16.52 -7.05
CA GLY A 603 -19.55 17.52 -6.43
C GLY A 603 -18.88 18.48 -5.46
N VAL A 604 -17.56 18.44 -5.31
CA VAL A 604 -16.81 19.29 -4.36
C VAL A 604 -16.46 20.64 -4.98
N GLU A 605 -16.57 21.73 -4.22
CA GLU A 605 -16.05 23.04 -4.67
C GLU A 605 -14.52 23.08 -4.63
N VAL A 606 -13.88 23.66 -5.63
CA VAL A 606 -12.41 23.69 -5.71
C VAL A 606 -11.92 25.11 -5.95
N ILE A 607 -10.89 25.50 -5.20
CA ILE A 607 -10.05 26.65 -5.53
C ILE A 607 -8.69 26.11 -5.98
N LEU A 608 -8.30 26.40 -7.22
CA LEU A 608 -7.02 26.03 -7.78
C LEU A 608 -6.11 27.26 -7.82
N VAL A 609 -4.98 27.19 -7.14
CA VAL A 609 -3.98 28.26 -7.06
C VAL A 609 -2.78 27.89 -7.92
N GLU A 610 -2.39 28.80 -8.81
CA GLU A 610 -1.24 28.65 -9.70
C GLU A 610 -0.29 29.84 -9.58
N LYS A 611 1.00 29.53 -9.40
CA LYS A 611 2.06 30.53 -9.21
C LYS A 611 2.28 31.38 -10.45
N THR A 612 2.20 30.78 -11.64
CA THR A 612 2.43 31.45 -12.92
C THR A 612 1.14 32.05 -13.48
N GLU A 613 1.25 32.75 -14.61
CA GLU A 613 0.10 33.32 -15.32
C GLU A 613 -0.79 32.29 -16.02
N ARG A 614 -0.28 31.08 -16.28
CA ARG A 614 -0.95 30.08 -17.12
C ARG A 614 -0.89 28.71 -16.46
N ILE A 615 -2.03 28.04 -16.41
CA ILE A 615 -2.13 26.64 -16.02
C ILE A 615 -1.64 25.70 -17.15
N GLY A 616 -1.57 24.41 -16.86
CA GLY A 616 -1.09 23.33 -17.74
C GLY A 616 0.27 22.76 -17.32
N GLY A 617 1.10 23.57 -16.64
CA GLY A 617 2.42 23.17 -16.13
C GLY A 617 3.37 22.68 -17.24
N LYS A 618 4.32 21.82 -16.85
CA LYS A 618 5.38 21.34 -17.75
C LYS A 618 4.93 20.41 -18.88
N ALA A 619 3.74 19.83 -18.82
CA ALA A 619 3.22 18.98 -19.90
C ALA A 619 3.06 19.73 -21.24
N ARG A 620 2.90 21.07 -21.18
CA ARG A 620 2.88 21.96 -22.34
C ARG A 620 4.19 21.97 -23.14
N GLU A 621 5.28 21.51 -22.53
CA GLU A 621 6.63 21.49 -23.09
C GLU A 621 7.06 20.06 -23.46
N ILE A 622 6.18 19.06 -23.35
CA ILE A 622 6.47 17.65 -23.70
C ILE A 622 5.78 17.33 -25.03
N TYR A 623 6.55 16.97 -26.06
CA TYR A 623 6.06 16.84 -27.43
C TYR A 623 5.56 15.42 -27.75
N TYR A 624 6.18 14.40 -27.15
CA TYR A 624 5.88 13.00 -27.42
C TYR A 624 5.57 12.22 -26.13
N GLY A 625 4.39 11.63 -26.03
CA GLY A 625 3.99 10.77 -24.91
C GLY A 625 4.73 9.43 -24.85
N LEU A 626 4.82 8.83 -23.66
CA LEU A 626 5.49 7.52 -23.50
C LEU A 626 4.59 6.34 -23.87
N ASP A 627 3.28 6.55 -23.86
CA ASP A 627 2.26 5.54 -24.11
C ASP A 627 1.52 5.82 -25.45
N GLY A 628 1.97 6.81 -26.22
CA GLY A 628 1.42 7.23 -27.53
C GLY A 628 0.49 8.44 -27.46
N GLU A 629 0.30 9.01 -26.28
CA GLU A 629 -0.51 10.22 -26.04
C GLU A 629 0.16 11.50 -26.57
N ASP A 630 -0.64 12.56 -26.72
CA ASP A 630 -0.15 13.94 -26.87
C ASP A 630 -0.26 14.67 -25.51
N PRO A 631 0.86 14.90 -24.80
CA PRO A 631 0.86 15.59 -23.51
C PRO A 631 0.38 17.05 -23.59
N ARG A 632 0.60 17.73 -24.71
CA ARG A 632 0.24 19.14 -24.90
C ARG A 632 -1.25 19.27 -25.11
N GLN A 633 -1.81 18.43 -25.98
CA GLN A 633 -3.25 18.36 -26.18
C GLN A 633 -3.96 18.04 -24.86
N LEU A 634 -3.51 17.01 -24.14
CA LEU A 634 -4.06 16.68 -22.83
C LEU A 634 -4.00 17.85 -21.84
N SER A 635 -2.85 18.54 -21.78
CA SER A 635 -2.67 19.70 -20.91
C SER A 635 -3.64 20.83 -21.23
N HIS A 636 -3.88 21.07 -22.53
CA HIS A 636 -4.81 22.07 -23.02
C HIS A 636 -6.26 21.70 -22.70
N GLU A 637 -6.69 20.48 -23.02
CA GLU A 637 -8.04 19.98 -22.74
C GLU A 637 -8.37 20.03 -21.24
N LEU A 638 -7.42 19.63 -20.39
CA LEU A 638 -7.57 19.73 -18.93
C LEU A 638 -7.68 21.19 -18.46
N ALA A 639 -6.89 22.10 -19.04
CA ALA A 639 -6.95 23.52 -18.70
C ALA A 639 -8.30 24.13 -19.08
N GLU A 640 -8.81 23.83 -20.28
CA GLU A 640 -10.13 24.28 -20.73
C GLU A 640 -11.25 23.71 -19.86
N LYS A 641 -11.20 22.41 -19.54
CA LYS A 641 -12.16 21.78 -18.62
C LYS A 641 -12.15 22.47 -17.26
N VAL A 642 -10.97 22.76 -16.70
CA VAL A 642 -10.86 23.44 -15.39
C VAL A 642 -11.40 24.87 -15.44
N GLN A 643 -11.08 25.63 -16.49
CA GLN A 643 -11.51 27.02 -16.62
C GLN A 643 -13.02 27.18 -16.84
N SER A 644 -13.64 26.21 -17.51
CA SER A 644 -15.09 26.22 -17.79
C SER A 644 -15.93 25.54 -16.70
N HIS A 645 -15.30 24.85 -15.73
CA HIS A 645 -16.05 24.07 -14.75
C HIS A 645 -16.72 24.98 -13.68
N PRO A 646 -18.05 24.88 -13.45
CA PRO A 646 -18.79 25.80 -12.59
C PRO A 646 -18.41 25.74 -11.10
N ARG A 647 -17.77 24.64 -10.67
CA ARG A 647 -17.32 24.43 -9.28
C ARG A 647 -15.84 24.73 -9.04
N ILE A 648 -15.10 25.19 -10.06
CA ILE A 648 -13.66 25.44 -9.93
C ILE A 648 -13.37 26.93 -10.09
N LYS A 649 -12.80 27.56 -9.06
CA LYS A 649 -12.22 28.91 -9.14
C LYS A 649 -10.71 28.79 -9.38
N VAL A 650 -10.20 29.41 -10.44
CA VAL A 650 -8.76 29.45 -10.75
C VAL A 650 -8.18 30.80 -10.33
N CYS A 651 -7.11 30.77 -9.53
CA CYS A 651 -6.35 31.94 -9.11
C CYS A 651 -4.90 31.81 -9.63
N THR A 652 -4.56 32.50 -10.71
CA THR A 652 -3.19 32.55 -11.27
C THR A 652 -2.38 33.66 -10.62
N LYS A 653 -1.05 33.69 -10.85
CA LYS A 653 -0.11 34.64 -10.23
C LYS A 653 -0.26 34.71 -8.70
N THR A 654 -0.64 33.59 -8.09
CA THR A 654 -1.04 33.53 -6.69
C THR A 654 -0.32 32.37 -6.01
N VAL A 655 0.15 32.59 -4.79
CA VAL A 655 0.75 31.55 -3.94
C VAL A 655 0.15 31.59 -2.53
N PRO A 656 0.09 30.46 -1.82
CA PRO A 656 -0.21 30.45 -0.38
C PRO A 656 0.88 31.20 0.41
N ILE A 657 0.48 31.97 1.42
CA ILE A 657 1.37 32.67 2.36
C ILE A 657 1.36 32.02 3.74
N SER A 658 0.18 31.61 4.22
CA SER A 658 0.02 30.97 5.53
C SER A 658 -1.13 29.98 5.50
N CYS A 659 -1.02 28.91 6.27
CA CYS A 659 -2.09 27.94 6.47
C CYS A 659 -2.31 27.71 7.98
N GLU A 660 -3.53 28.00 8.42
CA GLU A 660 -4.00 27.77 9.78
C GLU A 660 -5.21 26.82 9.76
N GLY A 661 -5.59 26.35 10.94
CA GLY A 661 -6.72 25.42 11.10
C GLY A 661 -6.28 23.96 11.14
N PHE A 662 -7.20 23.07 10.76
CA PHE A 662 -7.07 21.62 10.84
C PHE A 662 -7.98 20.95 9.82
N VAL A 663 -7.92 19.61 9.71
CA VAL A 663 -8.73 18.83 8.77
C VAL A 663 -10.22 19.23 8.82
N GLY A 664 -10.81 19.50 7.67
CA GLY A 664 -12.18 19.98 7.55
C GLY A 664 -12.36 21.50 7.72
N ASN A 665 -11.40 22.22 8.32
CA ASN A 665 -11.49 23.65 8.62
C ASN A 665 -10.13 24.37 8.52
N PHE A 666 -9.54 24.38 7.33
CA PHE A 666 -8.36 25.17 7.02
C PHE A 666 -8.70 26.60 6.63
N ARG A 667 -7.79 27.51 6.96
CA ARG A 667 -7.78 28.91 6.56
C ARG A 667 -6.44 29.22 5.93
N VAL A 668 -6.45 29.52 4.63
CA VAL A 668 -5.25 29.76 3.83
C VAL A 668 -5.25 31.19 3.32
N ARG A 669 -4.23 31.97 3.68
CA ARG A 669 -4.04 33.32 3.13
C ARG A 669 -3.24 33.24 1.85
N LEU A 670 -3.71 33.92 0.81
CA LEU A 670 -3.09 33.95 -0.51
C LEU A 670 -2.36 35.29 -0.76
N SER A 671 -1.40 35.28 -1.69
CA SER A 671 -0.59 36.45 -2.05
C SER A 671 -1.35 37.58 -2.74
N ASN A 672 -2.55 37.31 -3.23
CA ASN A 672 -3.47 38.32 -3.77
C ASN A 672 -4.32 38.99 -2.68
N GLY A 673 -4.10 38.66 -1.40
CA GLY A 673 -4.85 39.20 -0.26
C GLY A 673 -6.12 38.41 0.09
N GLU A 674 -6.55 37.46 -0.74
CA GLU A 674 -7.72 36.63 -0.43
C GLU A 674 -7.42 35.64 0.71
N GLU A 675 -8.44 35.39 1.55
CA GLU A 675 -8.43 34.32 2.56
C GLU A 675 -9.38 33.21 2.13
N VAL A 676 -8.84 32.02 1.93
CA VAL A 676 -9.59 30.83 1.50
C VAL A 676 -9.88 29.94 2.70
N ARG A 677 -11.16 29.57 2.86
CA ARG A 677 -11.56 28.48 3.76
C ARG A 677 -11.78 27.20 2.96
N CYS A 678 -11.21 26.10 3.42
CA CYS A 678 -11.35 24.78 2.78
C CYS A 678 -11.26 23.66 3.82
N GLY A 679 -11.82 22.50 3.51
CA GLY A 679 -11.74 21.32 4.37
C GLY A 679 -10.59 20.37 4.03
N ALA A 680 -10.06 20.44 2.80
CA ALA A 680 -8.92 19.67 2.37
C ALA A 680 -7.99 20.45 1.43
N ILE A 681 -6.73 20.04 1.39
CA ILE A 681 -5.68 20.66 0.58
C ILE A 681 -4.95 19.58 -0.23
N ILE A 682 -4.73 19.82 -1.52
CA ILE A 682 -3.91 18.94 -2.39
C ILE A 682 -2.70 19.73 -2.90
N LEU A 683 -1.50 19.23 -2.63
CA LEU A 683 -0.24 19.82 -3.10
C LEU A 683 0.20 19.12 -4.40
N ALA A 684 0.17 19.86 -5.52
CA ALA A 684 0.42 19.39 -6.88
C ALA A 684 1.43 20.28 -7.64
N THR A 685 2.42 20.78 -6.92
CA THR A 685 3.36 21.84 -7.36
C THR A 685 4.51 21.36 -8.25
N GLY A 686 4.46 20.11 -8.72
CA GLY A 686 5.39 19.52 -9.69
C GLY A 686 6.87 19.45 -9.29
N ALA A 687 7.70 19.15 -10.28
CA ALA A 687 9.17 19.16 -10.25
C ALA A 687 9.70 19.93 -11.47
N LEU A 688 10.99 20.25 -11.47
CA LEU A 688 11.68 20.95 -12.56
C LEU A 688 12.71 20.05 -13.24
N PRO A 689 12.96 20.23 -14.55
CA PRO A 689 14.11 19.62 -15.20
C PRO A 689 15.40 20.21 -14.62
N HIS A 690 16.36 19.35 -14.29
CA HIS A 690 17.67 19.77 -13.81
C HIS A 690 18.55 20.27 -14.96
N ARG A 691 19.22 21.41 -14.75
CA ARG A 691 20.26 21.92 -15.66
C ARG A 691 21.64 21.48 -15.13
N PRO A 692 22.37 20.62 -15.85
CA PRO A 692 23.64 20.09 -15.39
C PRO A 692 24.73 21.17 -15.44
N ARG A 693 25.83 20.94 -14.71
CA ARG A 693 27.07 21.73 -14.83
C ARG A 693 28.24 20.89 -15.40
N SER A 694 27.98 19.61 -15.61
CA SER A 694 28.92 18.61 -16.11
C SER A 694 28.84 18.44 -17.62
N PHE A 695 29.80 17.70 -18.20
CA PHE A 695 29.79 17.23 -19.60
C PHE A 695 29.69 18.34 -20.66
N LEU A 696 30.35 19.49 -20.43
CA LEU A 696 30.40 20.63 -21.36
C LEU A 696 29.02 21.26 -21.71
N TYR A 697 28.00 20.99 -20.90
CA TYR A 697 26.69 21.62 -21.09
C TYR A 697 26.77 23.14 -20.90
N GLY A 698 26.23 23.89 -21.87
CA GLY A 698 26.24 25.35 -21.88
C GLY A 698 27.54 25.97 -22.41
N THR A 699 28.60 25.20 -22.61
CA THR A 699 29.87 25.66 -23.20
C THR A 699 30.06 25.15 -24.62
N ASN A 700 29.65 23.93 -24.93
CA ASN A 700 29.74 23.37 -26.28
C ASN A 700 28.34 23.28 -26.94
N PRO A 701 28.14 23.82 -28.17
CA PRO A 701 26.83 23.88 -28.82
C PRO A 701 26.30 22.51 -29.29
N ARG A 702 27.16 21.49 -29.32
CA ARG A 702 26.80 20.09 -29.65
C ARG A 702 26.26 19.30 -28.45
N VAL A 703 26.24 19.91 -27.27
CA VAL A 703 25.73 19.29 -26.04
C VAL A 703 24.35 19.87 -25.70
N THR A 704 23.37 19.00 -25.52
CA THR A 704 22.00 19.38 -25.17
C THR A 704 21.43 18.47 -24.11
N THR A 705 20.46 18.94 -23.32
CA THR A 705 19.69 18.05 -22.45
C THR A 705 18.66 17.24 -23.25
N LEU A 706 18.21 16.11 -22.70
CA LEU A 706 17.12 15.32 -23.30
C LEU A 706 15.82 16.13 -23.48
N TRP A 707 15.59 17.11 -22.61
CA TRP A 707 14.43 18.00 -22.66
C TRP A 707 14.53 18.97 -23.85
N GLU A 708 15.68 19.62 -24.03
CA GLU A 708 15.94 20.52 -25.15
C GLU A 708 16.04 19.76 -26.49
N PHE A 709 16.62 18.56 -26.48
CA PHE A 709 16.67 17.69 -27.65
C PHE A 709 15.27 17.35 -28.13
N GLU A 710 14.35 16.96 -27.24
CA GLU A 710 12.96 16.69 -27.63
C GLU A 710 12.29 17.91 -28.28
N GLU A 711 12.42 19.08 -27.65
CA GLU A 711 11.84 20.32 -28.16
C GLU A 711 12.40 20.66 -29.55
N GLY A 712 13.73 20.61 -29.70
CA GLY A 712 14.38 20.81 -30.98
C GLY A 712 13.97 19.77 -32.02
N TRP A 713 13.89 18.49 -31.64
CA TRP A 713 13.47 17.41 -32.54
C TRP A 713 12.03 17.58 -33.04
N ALA A 714 11.17 18.24 -32.27
CA ALA A 714 9.80 18.52 -32.65
C ALA A 714 9.61 19.82 -33.44
N LYS A 715 10.36 20.89 -33.12
CA LYS A 715 10.18 22.22 -33.74
C LYS A 715 11.18 22.51 -34.86
N GLU A 716 12.41 22.03 -34.71
CA GLU A 716 13.58 22.39 -35.52
C GLU A 716 14.31 21.12 -35.98
N ARG A 717 13.55 20.10 -36.40
CA ARG A 717 14.11 18.77 -36.72
C ARG A 717 15.29 18.83 -37.69
N GLY A 718 15.25 19.74 -38.67
CA GLY A 718 16.32 19.95 -39.64
C GLY A 718 17.69 20.29 -39.04
N ARG A 719 17.75 20.83 -37.81
CA ARG A 719 19.00 21.08 -37.08
C ARG A 719 19.73 19.78 -36.69
N PHE A 720 19.00 18.67 -36.61
CA PHE A 720 19.52 17.38 -36.14
C PHE A 720 19.68 16.36 -37.27
N THR A 721 19.14 16.62 -38.46
CA THR A 721 19.14 15.66 -39.59
C THR A 721 20.51 15.47 -40.24
N GLU A 722 21.45 16.40 -40.02
CA GLU A 722 22.83 16.29 -40.51
C GLU A 722 23.72 15.44 -39.58
N ALA A 723 23.27 15.15 -38.36
CA ALA A 723 24.04 14.37 -37.39
C ALA A 723 24.14 12.90 -37.84
N GLN A 724 25.38 12.41 -38.01
CA GLN A 724 25.70 11.04 -38.35
C GLN A 724 25.93 10.18 -37.10
N GLU A 725 26.43 10.77 -36.02
CA GLU A 725 26.69 10.11 -34.74
C GLU A 725 26.05 10.86 -33.57
N ILE A 726 25.09 10.21 -32.90
CA ILE A 726 24.33 10.79 -31.78
C ILE A 726 24.51 9.90 -30.55
N LEU A 727 24.98 10.49 -29.46
CA LEU A 727 25.16 9.82 -28.17
C LEU A 727 24.13 10.32 -27.15
N PHE A 728 23.45 9.41 -26.46
CA PHE A 728 22.62 9.71 -25.30
C PHE A 728 23.33 9.24 -24.03
N LEU A 729 23.61 10.14 -23.09
CA LEU A 729 24.19 9.81 -21.79
C LEU A 729 23.11 9.77 -20.71
N GLN A 730 22.90 8.59 -20.12
CA GLN A 730 21.94 8.40 -19.03
C GLN A 730 22.50 8.85 -17.68
N CYS A 731 21.60 9.06 -16.72
CA CYS A 731 21.93 9.29 -15.31
C CYS A 731 22.88 10.48 -15.07
N VAL A 732 22.79 11.53 -15.90
CA VAL A 732 23.61 12.74 -15.75
C VAL A 732 23.22 13.46 -14.46
N GLU A 733 24.12 13.46 -13.48
CA GLU A 733 23.90 14.03 -12.14
C GLU A 733 22.68 13.45 -11.39
N SER A 734 22.35 12.18 -11.65
CA SER A 734 21.33 11.38 -10.96
C SER A 734 21.93 10.02 -10.62
N ARG A 735 21.48 9.39 -9.52
CA ARG A 735 22.12 8.18 -8.98
C ARG A 735 23.60 8.45 -8.63
N THR A 736 23.85 9.63 -8.08
CA THR A 736 25.15 10.05 -7.52
C THR A 736 25.01 10.23 -6.01
N PRO A 737 26.10 10.33 -5.24
CA PRO A 737 26.00 10.59 -3.80
C PRO A 737 25.14 11.81 -3.44
N GLU A 738 25.13 12.85 -4.27
CA GLU A 738 24.34 14.07 -4.04
C GLU A 738 22.85 13.89 -4.38
N ARG A 739 22.53 12.97 -5.29
CA ARG A 739 21.16 12.64 -5.73
C ARG A 739 21.03 11.13 -5.91
N PRO A 740 20.98 10.35 -4.81
CA PRO A 740 20.95 8.89 -4.83
C PRO A 740 19.59 8.30 -5.24
N TYR A 741 18.83 9.00 -6.08
CA TYR A 741 17.51 8.58 -6.56
C TYR A 741 17.44 8.50 -8.09
N CYS A 742 16.51 7.68 -8.59
CA CYS A 742 16.20 7.54 -10.01
C CYS A 742 15.12 8.53 -10.45
N SER A 743 15.31 9.20 -11.59
CA SER A 743 14.29 10.08 -12.16
C SER A 743 13.19 9.38 -12.99
N ARG A 744 13.17 8.04 -12.99
CA ARG A 744 12.09 7.16 -13.45
C ARG A 744 11.71 7.20 -14.95
N VAL A 745 11.79 8.35 -15.63
CA VAL A 745 11.28 8.53 -17.01
C VAL A 745 12.37 8.61 -18.08
N CYS A 746 13.61 9.00 -17.72
CA CYS A 746 14.69 9.29 -18.66
C CYS A 746 15.04 8.13 -19.61
N CYS A 747 15.14 6.90 -19.11
CA CYS A 747 15.44 5.73 -19.95
C CYS A 747 14.33 5.45 -20.97
N SER A 748 13.06 5.54 -20.56
CA SER A 748 11.91 5.30 -21.47
C SER A 748 11.82 6.39 -22.52
N LYS A 749 12.07 7.65 -22.13
CA LYS A 749 12.07 8.78 -23.04
C LYS A 749 13.21 8.71 -24.05
N THR A 750 14.40 8.32 -23.60
CA THR A 750 15.56 8.11 -24.47
C THR A 750 15.28 6.99 -25.48
N ALA A 751 14.74 5.85 -25.04
CA ALA A 751 14.41 4.75 -25.94
C ALA A 751 13.41 5.18 -27.03
N LEU A 752 12.39 5.96 -26.66
CA LEU A 752 11.42 6.52 -27.61
C LEU A 752 12.10 7.44 -28.64
N LEU A 753 12.86 8.44 -28.19
CA LEU A 753 13.47 9.44 -29.06
C LEU A 753 14.59 8.84 -29.92
N ALA A 754 15.43 7.98 -29.36
CA ALA A 754 16.48 7.28 -30.11
C ALA A 754 15.89 6.37 -31.21
N ARG A 755 14.73 5.75 -30.96
CA ARG A 755 14.00 5.00 -32.00
C ARG A 755 13.52 5.93 -33.11
N GLN A 756 12.91 7.07 -32.77
CA GLN A 756 12.46 8.04 -33.77
C GLN A 756 13.63 8.59 -34.61
N VAL A 757 14.79 8.82 -34.00
CA VAL A 757 16.02 9.18 -34.71
C VAL A 757 16.38 8.11 -35.74
N LYS A 758 16.36 6.82 -35.37
CA LYS A 758 16.65 5.72 -36.32
C LYS A 758 15.58 5.54 -37.40
N GLU A 759 14.32 5.85 -37.10
CA GLU A 759 13.22 5.82 -38.07
C GLU A 759 13.40 6.92 -39.13
N GLU A 760 13.83 8.11 -38.74
CA GLU A 760 14.05 9.26 -39.63
C GLU A 760 15.43 9.23 -40.32
N LEU A 761 16.47 8.79 -39.60
CA LEU A 761 17.86 8.72 -40.02
C LEU A 761 18.37 7.26 -39.92
N PRO A 762 17.99 6.37 -40.85
CA PRO A 762 18.31 4.94 -40.76
C PRO A 762 19.81 4.62 -40.68
N PHE A 763 20.66 5.48 -41.23
CA PHE A 763 22.11 5.30 -41.25
C PHE A 763 22.85 6.00 -40.09
N ALA A 764 22.17 6.83 -39.30
CA ALA A 764 22.79 7.46 -38.14
C ALA A 764 23.19 6.39 -37.12
N ARG A 765 24.39 6.55 -36.55
CA ARG A 765 24.90 5.76 -35.44
C ARG A 765 24.37 6.36 -34.15
N VAL A 766 23.49 5.62 -33.46
CA VAL A 766 22.84 6.08 -32.24
C VAL A 766 23.25 5.19 -31.08
N TYR A 767 23.93 5.78 -30.10
CA TYR A 767 24.44 5.10 -28.92
C TYR A 767 23.75 5.63 -27.66
N VAL A 768 23.44 4.72 -26.73
CA VAL A 768 22.91 5.06 -25.41
C VAL A 768 23.86 4.54 -24.35
N LEU A 769 24.55 5.45 -23.66
CA LEU A 769 25.48 5.15 -22.58
C LEU A 769 24.69 5.08 -21.26
N CYS A 770 24.67 3.93 -20.61
CA CYS A 770 23.83 3.72 -19.42
C CYS A 770 24.45 2.80 -18.37
N ARG A 771 23.98 2.88 -17.12
CA ARG A 771 24.33 1.91 -16.06
C ARG A 771 23.34 0.73 -16.06
N ASP A 772 22.05 1.07 -16.14
CA ASP A 772 20.92 0.16 -16.22
C ASP A 772 19.85 0.79 -17.10
N VAL A 773 19.12 -0.03 -17.86
CA VAL A 773 17.93 0.40 -18.60
C VAL A 773 16.68 0.16 -17.77
N ARG A 774 16.02 1.24 -17.32
CA ARG A 774 14.85 1.21 -16.43
C ARG A 774 13.50 1.40 -17.14
N THR A 775 13.27 0.72 -18.27
CA THR A 775 12.00 0.69 -19.00
C THR A 775 11.00 -0.31 -18.40
N TYR A 776 10.40 0.01 -17.25
CA TYR A 776 9.55 -0.92 -16.49
C TYR A 776 8.13 -1.11 -17.06
N GLY A 777 7.41 -2.13 -16.57
CA GLY A 777 6.08 -2.48 -17.06
C GLY A 777 6.05 -2.78 -18.56
N PHE A 778 5.00 -2.30 -19.23
CA PHE A 778 4.84 -2.40 -20.68
C PHE A 778 5.75 -1.44 -21.48
N ARG A 779 6.47 -0.52 -20.82
CA ARG A 779 7.41 0.39 -21.49
C ARG A 779 8.69 -0.32 -21.93
N GLU A 780 8.90 -1.56 -21.52
CA GLU A 780 9.96 -2.40 -22.08
C GLU A 780 9.88 -2.51 -23.61
N LYS A 781 8.67 -2.45 -24.17
CA LYS A 781 8.47 -2.43 -25.62
C LYS A 781 9.19 -1.26 -26.32
N LEU A 782 9.41 -0.14 -25.63
CA LEU A 782 10.15 1.01 -26.17
C LEU A 782 11.63 0.68 -26.32
N TYR A 783 12.21 0.04 -25.30
CA TYR A 783 13.59 -0.44 -25.34
C TYR A 783 13.79 -1.51 -26.42
N ASP A 784 12.88 -2.49 -26.47
CA ASP A 784 12.91 -3.55 -27.49
C ASP A 784 12.80 -2.97 -28.90
N ALA A 785 11.92 -1.99 -29.12
CA ALA A 785 11.75 -1.32 -30.41
C ALA A 785 12.97 -0.48 -30.78
N ALA A 786 13.56 0.26 -29.84
CA ALA A 786 14.79 1.03 -30.08
C ALA A 786 15.95 0.11 -30.50
N ARG A 787 16.13 -1.01 -29.82
CA ARG A 787 17.15 -2.00 -30.19
C ARG A 787 16.89 -2.64 -31.55
N ALA A 788 15.63 -2.95 -31.85
CA ALA A 788 15.26 -3.49 -33.17
C ALA A 788 15.53 -2.49 -34.30
N ALA A 789 15.42 -1.19 -34.03
CA ALA A 789 15.76 -0.12 -34.99
C ALA A 789 17.28 0.11 -35.14
N GLY A 790 18.12 -0.59 -34.39
CA GLY A 790 19.58 -0.48 -34.47
C GLY A 790 20.21 0.52 -33.50
N VAL A 791 19.51 0.95 -32.45
CA VAL A 791 20.11 1.72 -31.35
C VAL A 791 21.01 0.80 -30.51
N VAL A 792 22.26 1.22 -30.30
CA VAL A 792 23.26 0.46 -29.53
C VAL A 792 23.28 0.96 -28.09
N TYR A 793 23.20 0.06 -27.12
CA TYR A 793 23.27 0.39 -25.69
C TYR A 793 24.62 -0.08 -25.15
N LEU A 794 25.38 0.83 -24.55
CA LEU A 794 26.69 0.55 -23.97
C LEU A 794 26.64 0.80 -22.47
N ARG A 795 27.22 -0.13 -21.69
CA ARG A 795 27.17 -0.09 -20.23
C ARG A 795 28.41 0.61 -19.69
N TYR A 796 28.22 1.48 -18.69
CA TYR A 796 29.32 2.03 -17.89
C TYR A 796 29.08 1.78 -16.40
N THR A 797 30.15 1.83 -15.60
CA THR A 797 30.09 1.66 -14.15
C THR A 797 30.25 3.00 -13.43
N PRO A 798 29.67 3.18 -12.23
CA PRO A 798 29.79 4.43 -11.48
C PRO A 798 31.25 4.81 -11.13
N ASP A 799 32.13 3.83 -10.94
CA ASP A 799 33.55 4.00 -10.64
C ASP A 799 34.36 4.52 -11.84
N ARG A 800 33.93 4.23 -13.07
CA ARG A 800 34.56 4.72 -14.30
C ARG A 800 33.50 5.32 -15.25
N PRO A 801 32.95 6.50 -14.91
CA PRO A 801 31.95 7.16 -15.75
C PRO A 801 32.55 7.64 -17.08
N PRO A 802 31.73 7.85 -18.13
CA PRO A 802 32.19 8.43 -19.39
C PRO A 802 32.84 9.79 -19.19
N GLN A 803 33.91 10.05 -19.91
CA GLN A 803 34.60 11.34 -19.94
C GLN A 803 34.15 12.10 -21.19
N VAL A 804 33.86 13.38 -21.05
CA VAL A 804 33.42 14.24 -22.15
C VAL A 804 34.34 15.45 -22.19
N GLU A 805 35.05 15.59 -23.31
CA GLU A 805 36.09 16.58 -23.51
C GLU A 805 35.91 17.24 -24.89
N GLU A 806 36.58 18.36 -25.09
CA GLU A 806 36.69 19.01 -26.39
C GLU A 806 38.15 18.88 -26.85
N GLU A 807 38.35 18.24 -27.99
CA GLU A 807 39.66 18.00 -28.60
C GLU A 807 39.62 18.53 -30.03
N GLU A 808 40.52 19.46 -30.37
CA GLU A 808 40.61 20.09 -31.70
C GLU A 808 39.29 20.74 -32.20
N GLY A 809 38.43 21.20 -31.28
CA GLY A 809 37.13 21.81 -31.60
C GLY A 809 36.01 20.81 -31.88
N GLU A 810 36.29 19.51 -31.74
CA GLU A 810 35.34 18.41 -31.83
C GLU A 810 34.99 17.87 -30.44
N LEU A 811 33.78 17.30 -30.31
CA LEU A 811 33.38 16.65 -29.07
C LEU A 811 33.98 15.25 -29.01
N LYS A 812 34.63 14.92 -27.90
CA LYS A 812 35.18 13.59 -27.64
C LYS A 812 34.52 12.97 -26.43
N VAL A 813 34.04 11.75 -26.57
CA VAL A 813 33.48 10.97 -25.46
C VAL A 813 34.26 9.68 -25.32
N THR A 814 34.91 9.49 -24.17
CA THR A 814 35.66 8.27 -23.84
C THR A 814 34.85 7.43 -22.85
N LEU A 815 34.64 6.17 -23.18
CA LEU A 815 33.92 5.20 -22.36
C LEU A 815 34.75 3.93 -22.22
N PHE A 816 34.92 3.43 -21.00
CA PHE A 816 35.42 2.08 -20.80
C PHE A 816 34.27 1.07 -20.89
N ASP A 817 34.37 0.11 -21.81
CA ASP A 817 33.41 -0.97 -21.92
C ASP A 817 33.85 -2.16 -21.04
N PRO A 818 33.09 -2.53 -19.99
CA PRO A 818 33.49 -3.57 -19.06
C PRO A 818 33.37 -4.99 -19.65
N LEU A 819 32.72 -5.17 -20.80
CA LEU A 819 32.60 -6.47 -21.47
C LEU A 819 33.79 -6.71 -22.41
N LEU A 820 34.22 -5.68 -23.15
CA LEU A 820 35.39 -5.72 -24.03
C LEU A 820 36.70 -5.50 -23.27
N GLU A 821 36.64 -4.89 -22.08
CA GLU A 821 37.81 -4.43 -21.30
C GLU A 821 38.67 -3.41 -22.06
N GLU A 822 38.04 -2.60 -22.91
CA GLU A 822 38.69 -1.60 -23.77
C GLU A 822 38.08 -0.20 -23.60
N GLU A 823 38.87 0.84 -23.93
CA GLU A 823 38.35 2.20 -24.07
C GLU A 823 37.80 2.43 -25.48
N LEU A 824 36.53 2.79 -25.53
CA LEU A 824 35.84 3.23 -26.74
C LEU A 824 35.87 4.75 -26.79
N VAL A 825 36.32 5.30 -27.91
CA VAL A 825 36.35 6.75 -28.17
C VAL A 825 35.33 7.09 -29.24
N PHE A 826 34.43 8.00 -28.92
CA PHE A 826 33.39 8.50 -29.82
C PHE A 826 33.66 9.97 -30.17
N ARG A 827 33.27 10.37 -31.38
CA ARG A 827 33.29 11.77 -31.83
C ARG A 827 31.90 12.16 -32.31
N PRO A 828 30.93 12.29 -31.39
CA PRO A 828 29.55 12.54 -31.76
C PRO A 828 29.35 13.95 -32.32
N ASP A 829 28.47 14.04 -33.32
CA ASP A 829 27.92 15.32 -33.79
C ASP A 829 26.99 15.94 -32.74
N LEU A 830 26.39 15.09 -31.89
CA LEU A 830 25.47 15.50 -30.84
C LEU A 830 25.55 14.59 -29.60
N LEU A 831 25.67 15.23 -28.43
CA LEU A 831 25.55 14.57 -27.13
C LEU A 831 24.30 15.05 -26.39
N VAL A 832 23.43 14.09 -26.06
CA VAL A 832 22.16 14.31 -25.38
C VAL A 832 22.24 13.82 -23.93
N LEU A 833 22.13 14.74 -22.98
CA LEU A 833 22.25 14.50 -21.55
C LEU A 833 20.89 14.23 -20.90
N ALA A 834 20.67 13.02 -20.39
CA ALA A 834 19.44 12.69 -19.68
C ALA A 834 19.53 13.07 -18.19
N THR A 835 19.09 14.28 -17.87
CA THR A 835 19.15 14.88 -16.52
C THR A 835 17.94 14.54 -15.64
N PRO A 836 18.07 14.62 -14.30
CA PRO A 836 16.98 14.30 -13.39
C PRO A 836 15.88 15.35 -13.34
N MET A 837 14.75 14.95 -12.75
CA MET A 837 13.80 15.90 -12.17
C MET A 837 14.25 16.27 -10.75
N VAL A 838 14.12 17.54 -10.39
CA VAL A 838 14.48 18.08 -9.06
C VAL A 838 13.32 18.86 -8.46
N ALA A 839 13.22 18.87 -7.13
CA ALA A 839 12.25 19.69 -6.43
C ALA A 839 12.55 21.19 -6.65
N PRO A 840 11.53 22.06 -6.81
CA PRO A 840 11.73 23.50 -6.86
C PRO A 840 12.40 24.05 -5.58
N PRO A 841 13.26 25.09 -5.68
CA PRO A 841 13.95 25.66 -4.51
C PRO A 841 13.02 26.17 -3.40
N ASP A 842 11.86 26.71 -3.77
CA ASP A 842 10.85 27.28 -2.86
C ASP A 842 9.95 26.21 -2.21
N ARG A 843 10.17 24.92 -2.50
CA ARG A 843 9.37 23.81 -1.95
C ARG A 843 9.45 23.72 -0.43
N LYS A 844 10.60 24.04 0.17
CA LYS A 844 10.79 24.05 1.63
C LYS A 844 9.92 25.11 2.31
N GLU A 845 9.83 26.30 1.73
CA GLU A 845 8.97 27.38 2.22
C GLU A 845 7.49 26.96 2.16
N LEU A 846 7.07 26.37 1.04
CA LEU A 846 5.70 25.85 0.90
C LEU A 846 5.39 24.73 1.91
N ALA A 847 6.35 23.83 2.14
CA ALA A 847 6.23 22.75 3.11
C ALA A 847 6.07 23.29 4.55
N GLN A 848 6.79 24.37 4.90
CA GLN A 848 6.64 25.06 6.18
C GLN A 848 5.26 25.70 6.35
N ILE A 849 4.73 26.35 5.29
CA ILE A 849 3.39 26.94 5.29
C ILE A 849 2.33 25.91 5.65
N PHE A 850 2.37 24.74 5.01
CA PHE A 850 1.40 23.65 5.23
C PHE A 850 1.79 22.70 6.36
N LYS A 851 2.95 22.88 6.98
CA LYS A 851 3.49 22.03 8.06
C LYS A 851 3.58 20.55 7.66
N VAL A 852 4.04 20.31 6.43
CA VAL A 852 4.21 18.97 5.87
C VAL A 852 5.68 18.63 5.65
N PRO A 853 6.08 17.35 5.78
CA PRO A 853 7.48 16.95 5.60
C PRO A 853 7.88 16.90 4.12
N VAL A 854 9.17 17.16 3.89
CA VAL A 854 9.89 16.88 2.64
C VAL A 854 11.08 15.97 2.94
N ASP A 855 11.49 15.16 1.96
CA ASP A 855 12.75 14.41 2.03
C ASP A 855 13.97 15.32 1.88
N GLU A 856 15.16 14.73 2.04
CA GLU A 856 16.44 15.42 1.92
C GLU A 856 16.68 16.04 0.52
N HIS A 857 15.96 15.58 -0.50
CA HIS A 857 16.01 16.09 -1.88
C HIS A 857 14.90 17.11 -2.18
N GLY A 858 14.07 17.43 -1.19
CA GLY A 858 13.00 18.40 -1.26
C GLY A 858 11.69 17.87 -1.81
N PHE A 859 11.54 16.59 -2.16
CA PHE A 859 10.22 16.07 -2.54
C PHE A 859 9.33 15.84 -1.32
N PHE A 860 8.00 15.92 -1.48
CA PHE A 860 7.08 15.73 -0.36
C PHE A 860 7.12 14.30 0.19
N TRP A 861 7.07 14.15 1.51
CA TRP A 861 7.10 12.86 2.20
C TRP A 861 5.68 12.39 2.57
N GLU A 862 5.28 11.24 2.05
CA GLU A 862 3.96 10.64 2.26
C GLU A 862 3.78 10.00 3.65
N ALA A 863 2.54 9.77 4.06
CA ALA A 863 2.20 9.19 5.36
C ALA A 863 2.70 7.75 5.53
N HIS A 864 2.55 6.93 4.48
CA HIS A 864 3.05 5.55 4.46
C HIS A 864 3.26 5.10 3.01
N PRO A 865 4.46 4.65 2.62
CA PRO A 865 4.79 4.33 1.22
C PRO A 865 3.86 3.32 0.56
N LYS A 866 3.34 2.34 1.32
CA LYS A 866 2.47 1.27 0.81
C LYS A 866 0.98 1.58 0.80
N LEU A 867 0.42 1.93 1.95
CA LEU A 867 -1.03 1.97 2.16
C LEU A 867 -1.61 3.38 2.12
N ARG A 868 -0.78 4.42 2.24
CA ARG A 868 -1.19 5.83 2.18
C ARG A 868 -0.23 6.65 1.31
N PRO A 869 -0.06 6.29 0.02
CA PRO A 869 0.96 6.89 -0.85
C PRO A 869 0.65 8.32 -1.34
N VAL A 870 -0.56 8.83 -1.06
CA VAL A 870 -1.02 10.17 -1.47
C VAL A 870 -1.42 11.07 -0.31
N ASP A 871 -1.38 10.55 0.92
CA ASP A 871 -1.72 11.28 2.13
C ASP A 871 -0.44 11.84 2.76
N PHE A 872 -0.56 12.97 3.46
CA PHE A 872 0.41 13.33 4.51
C PHE A 872 0.02 12.72 5.85
N ALA A 873 0.98 12.67 6.79
CA ALA A 873 0.68 12.33 8.18
C ALA A 873 -0.28 13.35 8.81
N ALA A 874 -0.20 14.63 8.38
CA ALA A 874 -1.19 15.65 8.66
C ALA A 874 -2.50 15.33 7.90
N GLU A 875 -3.57 15.08 8.63
CA GLU A 875 -4.87 14.76 8.05
C GLU A 875 -5.46 15.94 7.26
N GLY A 876 -6.21 15.64 6.20
CA GLY A 876 -6.82 16.64 5.32
C GLY A 876 -5.87 17.28 4.30
N ILE A 877 -4.57 16.93 4.32
CA ILE A 877 -3.60 17.38 3.33
C ILE A 877 -3.10 16.17 2.53
N PHE A 878 -3.08 16.32 1.21
CA PHE A 878 -2.71 15.27 0.25
C PHE A 878 -1.67 15.80 -0.74
N LEU A 879 -1.04 14.89 -1.48
CA LEU A 879 -0.04 15.22 -2.49
C LEU A 879 -0.24 14.39 -3.76
N CYS A 880 0.16 14.93 -4.92
CA CYS A 880 0.18 14.19 -6.17
C CYS A 880 1.16 14.72 -7.21
N GLY A 881 1.42 13.89 -8.22
CA GLY A 881 2.26 14.22 -9.37
C GLY A 881 3.74 14.27 -9.01
N THR A 882 4.52 15.01 -9.81
CA THR A 882 5.96 15.09 -9.62
C THR A 882 6.39 15.88 -8.38
N ALA A 883 5.45 16.48 -7.64
CA ALA A 883 5.70 17.02 -6.31
C ALA A 883 6.02 15.91 -5.28
N HIS A 884 5.52 14.69 -5.49
CA HIS A 884 5.80 13.51 -4.66
C HIS A 884 7.17 12.90 -4.96
N SER A 885 7.45 12.67 -6.23
CA SER A 885 8.67 12.05 -6.75
C SER A 885 8.66 12.08 -8.28
N PRO A 886 9.82 11.93 -8.96
CA PRO A 886 9.86 11.80 -10.42
C PRO A 886 8.96 10.66 -10.92
N ARG A 887 8.05 10.97 -11.85
CA ARG A 887 6.99 10.07 -12.33
C ARG A 887 6.58 10.41 -13.77
N SER A 888 6.02 9.44 -14.47
CA SER A 888 5.45 9.64 -15.81
C SER A 888 4.11 10.36 -15.79
N LEU A 889 3.66 10.83 -16.95
CA LEU A 889 2.38 11.53 -17.10
C LEU A 889 1.20 10.68 -16.62
N LYS A 890 1.06 9.45 -17.13
CA LYS A 890 0.01 8.50 -16.68
C LYS A 890 -0.02 8.32 -15.17
N GLU A 891 1.14 8.10 -14.54
CA GLU A 891 1.25 7.94 -13.09
C GLU A 891 0.83 9.22 -12.33
N CYS A 892 1.12 10.40 -12.87
CA CYS A 892 0.68 11.66 -12.28
C CYS A 892 -0.86 11.82 -12.32
N LEU A 893 -1.49 11.45 -13.44
CA LEU A 893 -2.96 11.52 -13.58
C LEU A 893 -3.66 10.57 -12.61
N ILE A 894 -3.18 9.32 -12.53
CA ILE A 894 -3.73 8.31 -11.61
C ILE A 894 -3.54 8.75 -10.14
N GLN A 895 -2.34 9.23 -9.77
CA GLN A 895 -2.09 9.70 -8.41
C GLN A 895 -2.93 10.94 -8.04
N ALA A 896 -3.16 11.85 -8.99
CA ALA A 896 -4.04 13.00 -8.80
C ALA A 896 -5.49 12.60 -8.53
N LYS A 897 -6.02 11.63 -9.29
CA LYS A 897 -7.36 11.07 -9.05
C LYS A 897 -7.46 10.38 -7.70
N ALA A 898 -6.42 9.68 -7.28
CA ALA A 898 -6.35 9.07 -5.96
C ALA A 898 -6.37 10.11 -4.82
N ALA A 899 -5.56 11.17 -4.92
CA ALA A 899 -5.55 12.26 -3.96
C ALA A 899 -6.92 12.97 -3.89
N ALA A 900 -7.58 13.18 -5.04
CA ALA A 900 -8.93 13.72 -5.12
C ALA A 900 -9.97 12.80 -4.46
N ALA A 901 -9.92 11.48 -4.69
CA ALA A 901 -10.82 10.52 -4.05
C ALA A 901 -10.65 10.49 -2.53
N ARG A 902 -9.41 10.54 -2.04
CA ARG A 902 -9.11 10.63 -0.60
C ARG A 902 -9.60 11.93 0.00
N ALA A 903 -9.40 13.07 -0.66
CA ALA A 903 -9.94 14.35 -0.19
C ALA A 903 -11.48 14.34 -0.19
N ALA A 904 -12.10 13.80 -1.23
CA ALA A 904 -13.55 13.70 -1.35
C ALA A 904 -14.18 12.81 -0.26
N SER A 905 -13.52 11.73 0.16
CA SER A 905 -14.05 10.82 1.20
C SER A 905 -14.19 11.49 2.56
N PHE A 906 -13.48 12.60 2.82
CA PHE A 906 -13.72 13.48 3.95
C PHE A 906 -14.71 14.60 3.62
N LEU A 907 -14.50 15.32 2.51
CA LEU A 907 -15.25 16.54 2.17
C LEU A 907 -16.74 16.33 1.90
N LEU A 908 -17.14 15.09 1.57
CA LEU A 908 -18.52 14.73 1.29
C LEU A 908 -19.27 14.21 2.52
N GLN A 909 -18.62 14.22 3.69
CA GLN A 909 -19.28 14.00 4.98
C GLN A 909 -19.80 15.34 5.52
N GLU A 910 -20.82 15.31 6.37
CA GLU A 910 -21.38 16.53 6.99
C GLU A 910 -20.49 17.06 8.12
N GLU A 911 -19.99 16.15 8.96
CA GLU A 911 -19.20 16.46 10.14
C GLU A 911 -18.03 15.47 10.28
N LEU A 912 -16.91 15.94 10.85
CA LEU A 912 -15.84 15.05 11.33
C LEU A 912 -16.05 14.75 12.80
N GLU A 913 -16.00 13.46 13.13
CA GLU A 913 -15.95 12.99 14.52
C GLU A 913 -14.49 12.86 14.96
N GLY A 914 -14.14 13.59 16.02
CA GLY A 914 -12.82 13.55 16.64
C GLY A 914 -12.56 12.27 17.42
N LYS A 915 -11.39 12.21 18.05
CA LYS A 915 -11.15 11.17 19.06
C LYS A 915 -11.88 11.56 20.36
N GLY A 916 -12.44 10.58 21.07
CA GLY A 916 -12.91 10.80 22.44
C GLY A 916 -11.77 10.90 23.45
N GLU A 917 -10.65 10.21 23.21
CA GLU A 917 -9.47 10.15 24.08
C GLU A 917 -8.49 11.31 23.78
N VAL A 918 -8.93 12.55 24.04
CA VAL A 918 -8.15 13.78 23.80
C VAL A 918 -7.70 14.42 25.10
N ALA A 919 -6.66 15.25 25.04
CA ALA A 919 -6.25 16.05 26.19
C ALA A 919 -7.30 17.14 26.49
N ARG A 920 -7.50 17.46 27.77
CA ARG A 920 -8.33 18.58 28.22
C ARG A 920 -7.58 19.38 29.29
N VAL A 921 -7.70 20.70 29.21
CA VAL A 921 -7.18 21.63 30.22
C VAL A 921 -8.27 21.96 31.22
N ASP A 922 -7.94 21.93 32.51
CA ASP A 922 -8.70 22.51 33.61
C ASP A 922 -8.32 24.01 33.73
N PRO A 923 -9.21 24.93 33.32
CA PRO A 923 -8.90 26.37 33.32
C PRO A 923 -8.52 26.89 34.71
N SER A 924 -9.09 26.32 35.77
CA SER A 924 -8.83 26.76 37.16
C SER A 924 -7.39 26.50 37.63
N LYS A 925 -6.68 25.58 36.97
CA LYS A 925 -5.28 25.24 37.25
C LYS A 925 -4.33 25.78 36.18
N CYS A 926 -4.84 26.23 35.04
CA CYS A 926 -3.99 26.67 33.96
C CYS A 926 -3.42 28.06 34.28
N VAL A 927 -2.10 28.13 34.45
CA VAL A 927 -1.37 29.40 34.64
C VAL A 927 -0.78 29.94 33.33
N ALA A 928 -1.28 29.45 32.18
CA ALA A 928 -0.83 29.83 30.84
C ALA A 928 0.71 29.83 30.64
N CYS A 929 1.45 28.88 31.24
CA CYS A 929 2.92 28.81 31.09
C CYS A 929 3.40 28.41 29.67
N LEU A 930 2.47 28.02 28.80
CA LEU A 930 2.65 27.62 27.39
C LEU A 930 3.55 26.40 27.14
N THR A 931 3.96 25.66 28.18
CA THR A 931 4.77 24.44 28.00
C THR A 931 4.06 23.42 27.11
N CYS A 932 2.77 23.19 27.33
CA CYS A 932 1.94 22.30 26.52
C CYS A 932 1.89 22.68 25.04
N VAL A 933 1.87 23.98 24.72
CA VAL A 933 1.90 24.50 23.34
C VAL A 933 3.24 24.16 22.67
N ARG A 934 4.36 24.31 23.39
CA ARG A 934 5.71 24.05 22.86
C ARG A 934 6.00 22.57 22.63
N VAL A 935 5.52 21.69 23.48
CA VAL A 935 5.85 20.25 23.44
C VAL A 935 4.92 19.41 22.56
N CYS A 936 3.78 19.95 22.13
CA CYS A 936 2.84 19.17 21.34
C CYS A 936 3.33 19.03 19.89
N PRO A 937 3.62 17.82 19.39
CA PRO A 937 4.10 17.63 18.01
C PRO A 937 3.02 17.91 16.95
N TYR A 938 1.76 18.03 17.36
CA TYR A 938 0.61 18.26 16.48
C TYR A 938 0.05 19.68 16.57
N GLY A 939 0.53 20.51 17.51
CA GLY A 939 0.01 21.87 17.71
C GLY A 939 -1.46 21.94 18.15
N ALA A 940 -1.96 20.92 18.86
CA ALA A 940 -3.33 20.88 19.38
C ALA A 940 -3.60 21.91 20.51
N PRO A 941 -2.69 22.14 21.47
CA PRO A 941 -2.86 23.16 22.49
C PRO A 941 -2.66 24.56 21.91
N ARG A 942 -3.58 25.48 22.17
CA ARG A 942 -3.49 26.89 21.77
C ARG A 942 -3.86 27.82 22.92
N TYR A 943 -3.11 28.90 23.08
CA TYR A 943 -3.46 29.94 24.04
C TYR A 943 -4.74 30.64 23.58
N SER A 944 -5.71 30.80 24.48
CA SER A 944 -6.95 31.54 24.26
C SER A 944 -6.85 32.88 24.99
N PRO A 945 -6.54 33.99 24.28
CA PRO A 945 -6.37 35.30 24.94
C PRO A 945 -7.61 35.77 25.69
N GLY A 946 -8.81 35.43 25.20
CA GLY A 946 -10.07 35.82 25.83
C GLY A 946 -10.35 35.10 27.17
N GLU A 947 -9.80 33.90 27.35
CA GLU A 947 -10.01 33.10 28.57
C GLU A 947 -8.78 33.10 29.50
N GLY A 948 -7.64 33.62 29.03
CA GLY A 948 -6.38 33.63 29.80
C GLY A 948 -5.79 32.24 30.04
N VAL A 949 -6.24 31.20 29.33
CA VAL A 949 -5.81 29.80 29.49
C VAL A 949 -5.45 29.15 28.16
N VAL A 950 -4.83 27.98 28.21
CA VAL A 950 -4.61 27.14 27.03
C VAL A 950 -5.79 26.21 26.82
N ALA A 951 -6.30 26.11 25.60
CA ALA A 951 -7.33 25.16 25.18
C ALA A 951 -6.72 24.07 24.27
N ILE A 952 -7.32 22.88 24.25
CA ILE A 952 -6.94 21.80 23.32
C ILE A 952 -7.96 21.76 22.19
N GLU A 953 -7.49 21.83 20.94
CA GLU A 953 -8.30 21.54 19.76
C GLU A 953 -8.55 20.02 19.65
N PRO A 954 -9.77 19.51 19.89
CA PRO A 954 -10.02 18.06 19.96
C PRO A 954 -9.77 17.33 18.65
N LEU A 955 -10.00 17.95 17.49
CA LEU A 955 -9.76 17.31 16.18
C LEU A 955 -8.29 17.20 15.82
N VAL A 956 -7.44 18.07 16.37
CA VAL A 956 -5.99 18.02 16.15
C VAL A 956 -5.33 17.08 17.16
N CYS A 957 -5.91 16.93 18.34
CA CYS A 957 -5.31 16.14 19.42
C CYS A 957 -5.26 14.65 19.07
N GLN A 958 -4.05 14.13 18.88
CA GLN A 958 -3.84 12.70 18.62
C GLN A 958 -3.93 11.81 19.88
N GLY A 959 -4.12 12.40 21.06
CA GLY A 959 -4.22 11.67 22.32
C GLY A 959 -2.90 11.08 22.83
N CYS A 960 -1.75 11.63 22.44
CA CYS A 960 -0.43 11.06 22.80
C CYS A 960 -0.03 11.24 24.27
N GLY A 961 -0.64 12.19 24.99
CA GLY A 961 -0.35 12.45 26.41
C GLY A 961 0.91 13.29 26.69
N THR A 962 1.69 13.72 25.69
CA THR A 962 2.92 14.51 25.91
C THR A 962 2.65 15.77 26.74
N CYS A 963 1.66 16.58 26.38
CA CYS A 963 1.31 17.79 27.14
C CYS A 963 0.82 17.51 28.56
N VAL A 964 0.31 16.31 28.84
CA VAL A 964 -0.16 15.89 30.18
C VAL A 964 1.02 15.59 31.09
N GLY A 965 2.05 14.91 30.57
CA GLY A 965 3.29 14.63 31.27
C GLY A 965 4.11 15.90 31.55
N GLU A 966 4.08 16.86 30.62
CA GLU A 966 4.87 18.09 30.70
C GLU A 966 4.17 19.25 31.42
N CYS A 967 2.89 19.12 31.80
CA CYS A 967 2.18 20.21 32.47
C CYS A 967 2.65 20.34 33.94
N PRO A 968 3.37 21.42 34.31
CA PRO A 968 3.97 21.53 35.64
C PRO A 968 2.91 21.65 36.73
N ASN A 969 1.80 22.34 36.45
CA ASN A 969 0.71 22.54 37.41
C ASN A 969 -0.38 21.46 37.34
N ALA A 970 -0.14 20.35 36.64
CA ALA A 970 -1.11 19.27 36.52
C ALA A 970 -2.49 19.69 35.97
N ALA A 971 -2.54 20.78 35.21
CA ALA A 971 -3.78 21.36 34.69
C ALA A 971 -4.35 20.57 33.50
N ILE A 972 -3.60 19.63 32.93
CA ILE A 972 -4.00 18.90 31.73
C ILE A 972 -4.16 17.42 32.08
N GLU A 973 -5.27 16.83 31.64
CA GLU A 973 -5.58 15.40 31.75
C GLU A 973 -5.82 14.81 30.36
N LEU A 974 -5.49 13.54 30.16
CA LEU A 974 -5.82 12.80 28.94
C LEU A 974 -7.10 12.00 29.19
N GLU A 975 -8.16 12.28 28.43
CA GLU A 975 -9.40 11.52 28.58
C GLU A 975 -9.19 10.03 28.26
N GLY A 976 -9.75 9.15 29.10
CA GLY A 976 -9.53 7.70 29.04
C GLY A 976 -8.20 7.20 29.63
N TYR A 977 -7.28 8.12 29.95
CA TYR A 977 -5.97 7.84 30.54
C TYR A 977 -5.59 8.87 31.63
N ARG A 978 -6.59 9.34 32.38
CA ARG A 978 -6.41 10.35 33.43
C ARG A 978 -5.46 9.83 34.51
N ARG A 979 -4.77 10.72 35.23
CA ARG A 979 -3.82 10.34 36.28
C ARG A 979 -4.42 9.38 37.31
N GLY A 980 -5.65 9.65 37.76
CA GLY A 980 -6.36 8.76 38.68
C GLY A 980 -6.70 7.39 38.10
N GLN A 981 -6.92 7.29 36.78
CA GLN A 981 -7.13 6.02 36.09
C GLN A 981 -5.82 5.22 35.98
N MET A 982 -4.72 5.89 35.64
CA MET A 982 -3.41 5.26 35.53
C MET A 982 -2.85 4.84 36.90
N ALA A 983 -3.02 5.67 37.93
CA ALA A 983 -2.67 5.33 39.30
C ALA A 983 -3.46 4.10 39.78
N ALA A 984 -4.79 4.07 39.53
CA ALA A 984 -5.60 2.90 39.85
C ALA A 984 -5.13 1.64 39.11
N ALA A 985 -4.76 1.75 37.83
CA ALA A 985 -4.21 0.65 37.07
C ALA A 985 -2.93 0.09 37.71
N VAL A 986 -1.98 0.97 38.07
CA VAL A 986 -0.72 0.57 38.74
C VAL A 986 -0.98 -0.06 40.10
N THR A 987 -1.86 0.53 40.92
CA THR A 987 -2.26 -0.05 42.21
C THR A 987 -2.90 -1.43 42.02
N GLY A 988 -3.79 -1.58 41.03
CA GLY A 988 -4.41 -2.85 40.69
C GLY A 988 -3.39 -3.91 40.25
N LEU A 989 -2.35 -3.51 39.50
CA LEU A 989 -1.27 -4.41 39.09
C LEU A 989 -0.42 -4.87 40.29
N LEU A 990 -0.07 -3.95 41.20
CA LEU A 990 0.80 -4.23 42.35
C LEU A 990 0.07 -4.91 43.51
N GLY A 991 -1.24 -4.67 43.65
CA GLY A 991 -2.08 -5.23 44.71
C GLY A 991 -2.38 -6.73 44.57
N VAL A 992 -1.94 -7.37 43.48
CA VAL A 992 -2.04 -8.84 43.29
C VAL A 992 -0.87 -9.58 43.95
N ARG A 993 0.08 -8.88 44.61
CA ARG A 993 1.08 -9.53 45.47
C ARG A 993 0.44 -9.97 46.79
N GLY A 994 -0.03 -11.21 46.81
CA GLY A 994 -0.28 -12.05 47.98
C GLY A 994 0.39 -13.39 47.77
#